data_AF-Q5K7X3-F1
#
_entry.id   AF-Q5K7X3-F1
#
_cell.length_a   1.000
_cell.length_b   1.000
_cell.length_c   1.000
_cell.angle_alpha   90.00
_cell.angle_beta   90.00
_cell.angle_gamma   90.00
#
_symmetry.space_group_name_H-M   'P 1'
#
loop_
_entity.id
_entity.type
_entity.pdbx_description
1 polymer ?
#
loop_
_entity_poly.entity_id
_entity_poly.type
_entity_poly.pdbx_seq_one_letter_code
_entity_poly.pdbx_strand_id
1 'polypeptide(L)'
;MNALRTLPILNRPSRPASPAPPTVQSTTASAQPPSNEKPRSRSLSRQVTDKVSSLQISTNGAAIHPPAVITPSQPLAKRSSSPGSRAATPRSTASPLPAAAPGEQAPSGGYMDVIGLRLNETVNKASAGVDFKAKKGFKKGSGFAIGEAVVKELPSPPSDAYLMRAVLRISVRALSIYVTRLESLLLPSLTDVSFTAPLNIATSTAHPLNSVQYFALSVAHTAWETCEILEQTLETGQWPRFTQEALRPVMDKLDLVVSKVVQPLLLGLKRDLIASLMRTEGTSPAGGKTVGLASIPAPTTSTNGVPLTKEGSHQPVSRLTKEFSSSGHARQLAIPPCLQHFAARVDGSRKVFELIAKPCADDGEGWVTGIVVAVIWKGMCIISDRDLTPTGIRPPSPNSVARALAGLGKERDSSSNITPSPSLQGVTAKLASSLSIVPTRSQSRASSPPRQASKLDPVTHALLSLEGLIKRLVSGLVQPPSPTDDEDEHLARQALSEAIEALQSFRIISTAMNNGISSSTRLLASARRLRDDVEDPAEDELDDAMEDLQAVILFSILCRQANSILSSLPISSEKEPTLKIRHPSEVWGWQMAEYERQVLSGFSAAEEWGRRVAVALKGDIEKLLARLAEIIASQGVPEKTSKEKEAVVEAMEWVKLLGVACDAKCGLKVANAA
;
A
#
# COMPACT_ATOMS: atom_id res chain seq x y z
N MET A 1 -15.38 6.14 -6.45
CA MET A 1 -16.30 5.30 -5.60
C MET A 1 -16.13 3.76 -5.64
N ASN A 2 -15.66 3.10 -6.72
CA ASN A 2 -15.56 1.61 -6.76
C ASN A 2 -14.29 1.01 -6.12
N ALA A 3 -13.30 1.82 -5.76
CA ALA A 3 -12.04 1.37 -5.15
C ALA A 3 -12.14 1.08 -3.63
N LEU A 4 -13.16 1.62 -2.95
CA LEU A 4 -13.28 1.57 -1.50
C LEU A 4 -13.89 0.26 -0.95
N ARG A 5 -14.52 -0.57 -1.80
CA ARG A 5 -15.28 -1.76 -1.34
C ARG A 5 -14.50 -3.08 -1.31
N THR A 6 -13.19 -3.03 -1.50
CA THR A 6 -12.30 -4.21 -1.39
C THR A 6 -11.33 -4.11 -0.21
N LEU A 7 -11.48 -3.14 0.68
CA LEU A 7 -10.68 -3.04 1.90
C LEU A 7 -11.28 -3.99 2.96
N PRO A 8 -10.57 -5.05 3.38
CA PRO A 8 -11.15 -6.07 4.24
C PRO A 8 -11.23 -5.64 5.73
N ILE A 9 -10.83 -4.42 6.10
CA ILE A 9 -10.46 -4.07 7.49
C ILE A 9 -11.66 -3.76 8.41
N LEU A 10 -12.84 -3.36 7.92
CA LEU A 10 -13.94 -3.01 8.82
C LEU A 10 -14.85 -4.19 9.17
N ASN A 11 -14.49 -4.87 10.25
CA ASN A 11 -15.43 -5.64 11.08
C ASN A 11 -15.00 -5.54 12.56
N ARG A 12 -14.85 -4.32 13.09
CA ARG A 12 -14.79 -4.08 14.55
C ARG A 12 -16.16 -3.53 14.96
N PRO A 13 -16.91 -4.16 15.87
CA PRO A 13 -18.08 -3.53 16.46
C PRO A 13 -17.63 -2.28 17.22
N SER A 14 -18.25 -1.14 16.91
CA SER A 14 -18.01 0.15 17.55
C SER A 14 -18.03 0.01 19.07
N ARG A 15 -16.97 0.50 19.73
CA ARG A 15 -16.85 0.55 21.20
C ARG A 15 -18.09 1.28 21.77
N PRO A 16 -18.91 0.69 22.64
CA PRO A 16 -19.92 1.46 23.35
C PRO A 16 -19.18 2.42 24.29
N ALA A 17 -19.44 3.72 24.15
CA ALA A 17 -18.97 4.71 25.12
C ALA A 17 -19.42 4.30 26.52
N SER A 18 -18.48 4.33 27.47
CA SER A 18 -18.66 3.97 28.87
C SER A 18 -19.90 4.66 29.50
N PRO A 19 -20.71 3.96 30.30
CA PRO A 19 -21.94 4.51 30.83
C PRO A 19 -21.64 5.46 32.01
N ALA A 20 -22.13 6.70 31.90
CA ALA A 20 -22.22 7.62 33.04
C ALA A 20 -23.16 7.05 34.14
N PRO A 21 -22.95 7.39 35.42
CA PRO A 21 -23.68 6.81 36.54
C PRO A 21 -25.17 7.20 36.55
N PRO A 22 -26.07 6.33 37.05
CA PRO A 22 -27.50 6.54 36.91
C PRO A 22 -28.00 7.65 37.84
N THR A 23 -28.49 8.73 37.25
CA THR A 23 -29.34 9.71 37.95
C THR A 23 -30.79 9.27 37.80
N VAL A 24 -31.44 9.00 38.93
CA VAL A 24 -32.82 8.56 39.04
C VAL A 24 -33.77 9.70 38.67
N GLN A 25 -34.49 9.60 37.55
CA GLN A 25 -35.76 10.32 37.37
C GLN A 25 -36.80 9.45 36.66
N SER A 26 -37.93 9.30 37.36
CA SER A 26 -39.15 8.65 36.93
C SER A 26 -39.98 9.61 36.08
N THR A 27 -40.34 9.22 34.86
CA THR A 27 -41.55 9.72 34.19
C THR A 27 -42.10 8.73 33.18
N THR A 28 -43.41 8.64 33.22
CA THR A 28 -44.37 7.72 32.60
C THR A 28 -44.61 7.95 31.10
N ALA A 29 -44.79 6.82 30.40
CA ALA A 29 -45.76 6.54 29.31
C ALA A 29 -45.86 7.49 28.09
N SER A 30 -45.60 6.94 26.88
CA SER A 30 -46.65 6.60 25.89
C SER A 30 -46.01 6.04 24.61
N ALA A 31 -46.57 4.92 24.15
CA ALA A 31 -46.14 4.18 22.97
C ALA A 31 -46.73 4.75 21.68
N GLN A 32 -45.93 4.79 20.61
CA GLN A 32 -46.39 4.94 19.22
C GLN A 32 -45.49 4.07 18.32
N PRO A 33 -46.03 3.38 17.29
CA PRO A 33 -45.26 2.42 16.49
C PRO A 33 -44.54 3.11 15.31
N PRO A 34 -43.34 2.66 14.91
CA PRO A 34 -42.66 3.21 13.75
C PRO A 34 -43.21 2.64 12.44
N SER A 35 -43.36 3.55 11.49
CA SER A 35 -43.76 3.37 10.10
C SER A 35 -42.67 2.73 9.25
N ASN A 36 -42.97 1.56 8.69
CA ASN A 36 -42.84 1.21 7.27
C ASN A 36 -41.65 1.79 6.47
N GLU A 37 -40.43 1.32 6.74
CA GLU A 37 -39.30 1.50 5.83
C GLU A 37 -39.24 0.35 4.79
N LYS A 38 -39.48 0.71 3.53
CA LYS A 38 -39.28 -0.17 2.37
C LYS A 38 -37.78 -0.33 2.09
N PRO A 39 -37.28 -1.55 1.82
CA PRO A 39 -35.87 -1.76 1.51
C PRO A 39 -35.55 -1.16 0.14
N ARG A 40 -34.63 -0.18 0.14
CA ARG A 40 -34.03 0.41 -1.06
C ARG A 40 -33.30 -0.70 -1.83
N SER A 41 -33.65 -0.82 -3.10
CA SER A 41 -33.21 -1.85 -4.04
C SER A 41 -31.69 -1.98 -4.10
N ARG A 42 -31.23 -3.21 -3.79
CA ARG A 42 -29.85 -3.68 -3.92
C ARG A 42 -29.38 -3.57 -5.37
N SER A 43 -28.25 -2.89 -5.60
CA SER A 43 -27.59 -2.79 -6.90
C SER A 43 -27.01 -4.14 -7.36
N LEU A 44 -27.21 -4.44 -8.65
CA LEU A 44 -26.85 -5.65 -9.38
C LEU A 44 -25.32 -5.86 -9.56
N SER A 45 -24.47 -4.96 -9.06
CA SER A 45 -23.00 -5.07 -9.17
C SER A 45 -22.38 -6.16 -8.28
N ARG A 46 -23.14 -6.79 -7.38
CA ARG A 46 -22.66 -7.90 -6.54
C ARG A 46 -22.35 -9.20 -7.31
N GLN A 47 -22.88 -9.39 -8.53
CA GLN A 47 -22.71 -10.68 -9.24
C GLN A 47 -21.45 -10.80 -10.11
N VAL A 48 -20.74 -9.69 -10.37
CA VAL A 48 -19.57 -9.70 -11.27
C VAL A 48 -18.26 -9.72 -10.49
N THR A 49 -18.20 -9.10 -9.31
CA THR A 49 -16.96 -9.01 -8.51
C THR A 49 -16.61 -10.33 -7.81
N ASP A 50 -17.60 -11.14 -7.39
CA ASP A 50 -17.36 -12.46 -6.79
C ASP A 50 -16.78 -13.49 -7.79
N LYS A 51 -16.90 -13.25 -9.10
CA LYS A 51 -16.32 -14.14 -10.13
C LYS A 51 -14.89 -13.80 -10.54
N VAL A 52 -14.38 -12.61 -10.19
CA VAL A 52 -13.00 -12.20 -10.54
C VAL A 52 -12.01 -12.59 -9.45
N SER A 53 -12.45 -12.63 -8.19
CA SER A 53 -11.64 -13.15 -7.06
C SER A 53 -11.47 -14.69 -7.09
N SER A 54 -12.28 -15.41 -7.87
CA SER A 54 -12.21 -16.89 -8.00
C SER A 54 -11.46 -17.37 -9.25
N LEU A 55 -10.90 -16.47 -10.07
CA LEU A 55 -10.29 -16.80 -11.36
C LEU A 55 -8.83 -16.35 -11.44
N GLN A 56 -7.99 -16.68 -10.45
CA GLN A 56 -6.53 -16.54 -10.62
C GLN A 56 -5.62 -17.37 -9.70
N ILE A 57 -6.03 -18.56 -9.27
CA ILE A 57 -5.09 -19.56 -8.72
C ILE A 57 -5.47 -20.96 -9.23
N SER A 58 -4.99 -21.32 -10.42
CA SER A 58 -4.90 -22.70 -10.89
C SER A 58 -3.84 -22.80 -11.98
N THR A 59 -2.58 -22.81 -11.55
CA THR A 59 -1.47 -23.26 -12.37
C THR A 59 -0.56 -24.08 -11.48
N ASN A 60 -0.76 -25.40 -11.48
CA ASN A 60 0.29 -26.36 -11.18
C ASN A 60 0.11 -27.57 -12.09
N GLY A 61 1.18 -27.89 -12.81
CA GLY A 61 1.30 -29.10 -13.60
C GLY A 61 1.69 -30.30 -12.74
N ALA A 62 1.35 -31.48 -13.24
CA ALA A 62 2.07 -32.72 -12.98
C ALA A 62 1.91 -33.67 -14.17
N ALA A 63 3.04 -33.85 -14.87
CA ALA A 63 3.61 -35.11 -15.37
C ALA A 63 2.79 -36.14 -16.19
N ILE A 64 3.29 -36.33 -17.43
CA ILE A 64 3.66 -37.61 -18.11
C ILE A 64 2.54 -38.56 -18.56
N HIS A 65 2.27 -38.59 -19.89
CA HIS A 65 2.12 -39.80 -20.72
C HIS A 65 2.17 -39.44 -22.24
N PRO A 66 2.61 -40.36 -23.15
CA PRO A 66 3.09 -40.05 -24.50
C PRO A 66 2.00 -40.00 -25.60
N PRO A 67 2.32 -39.52 -26.82
CA PRO A 67 1.34 -38.94 -27.73
C PRO A 67 0.68 -39.96 -28.66
N ALA A 68 -0.64 -39.85 -28.83
CA ALA A 68 -1.37 -40.52 -29.89
C ALA A 68 -1.45 -39.63 -31.13
N VAL A 69 -1.03 -40.23 -32.24
CA VAL A 69 -1.00 -39.73 -33.62
C VAL A 69 -2.42 -39.43 -34.11
N ILE A 70 -2.65 -38.23 -34.64
CA ILE A 70 -3.77 -37.96 -35.55
C ILE A 70 -3.24 -37.24 -36.79
N THR A 71 -3.45 -37.91 -37.91
CA THR A 71 -3.08 -37.61 -39.29
C THR A 71 -3.85 -36.40 -39.86
N PRO A 72 -3.28 -35.65 -40.82
CA PRO A 72 -3.93 -34.52 -41.45
C PRO A 72 -4.72 -34.95 -42.70
N SER A 73 -5.91 -34.40 -42.90
CA SER A 73 -6.62 -34.47 -44.18
C SER A 73 -7.11 -33.08 -44.62
N GLN A 74 -6.38 -32.54 -45.59
CA GLN A 74 -6.87 -31.59 -46.61
C GLN A 74 -7.17 -32.39 -47.90
N PRO A 75 -7.70 -31.80 -49.00
CA PRO A 75 -8.59 -30.64 -49.15
C PRO A 75 -9.76 -30.97 -50.14
N LEU A 76 -10.40 -29.91 -50.67
CA LEU A 76 -11.09 -29.83 -51.99
C LEU A 76 -12.63 -29.80 -51.98
N ALA A 77 -13.22 -28.63 -52.28
CA ALA A 77 -14.07 -28.43 -53.46
C ALA A 77 -14.62 -26.99 -53.54
N LYS A 78 -14.81 -26.55 -54.78
CA LYS A 78 -15.28 -25.25 -55.26
C LYS A 78 -16.82 -25.21 -55.35
N ARG A 79 -17.33 -23.97 -55.54
CA ARG A 79 -18.69 -23.56 -56.01
C ARG A 79 -19.74 -23.58 -54.90
N SER A 80 -20.70 -22.67 -54.80
CA SER A 80 -21.31 -21.76 -55.79
C SER A 80 -21.97 -20.58 -55.08
N SER A 81 -22.01 -19.46 -55.78
CA SER A 81 -22.81 -18.26 -55.51
C SER A 81 -24.30 -18.54 -55.30
N SER A 82 -24.98 -17.70 -54.51
CA SER A 82 -26.42 -17.46 -54.60
C SER A 82 -26.79 -16.04 -54.14
N PRO A 83 -27.92 -15.50 -54.62
CA PRO A 83 -28.06 -14.09 -54.95
C PRO A 83 -28.99 -13.31 -54.02
N GLY A 84 -28.77 -11.99 -53.99
CA GLY A 84 -29.78 -10.94 -54.08
C GLY A 84 -30.99 -10.96 -53.14
N SER A 85 -31.00 -10.02 -52.18
CA SER A 85 -32.22 -9.37 -51.68
C SER A 85 -31.86 -8.01 -51.04
N ARG A 86 -31.65 -6.98 -51.87
CA ARG A 86 -31.65 -5.58 -51.40
C ARG A 86 -33.10 -5.09 -51.42
N ALA A 87 -33.67 -4.84 -50.24
CA ALA A 87 -34.90 -4.07 -50.12
C ALA A 87 -34.61 -2.60 -50.46
N ALA A 88 -35.25 -2.13 -51.51
CA ALA A 88 -35.24 -0.74 -51.93
C ALA A 88 -36.01 0.13 -50.92
N THR A 89 -35.33 1.10 -50.32
CA THR A 89 -35.95 2.20 -49.59
C THR A 89 -36.55 3.21 -50.59
N PRO A 90 -37.78 3.71 -50.37
CA PRO A 90 -38.43 4.63 -51.30
C PRO A 90 -37.78 6.03 -51.23
N ARG A 91 -37.36 6.50 -52.41
CA ARG A 91 -36.98 7.89 -52.70
C ARG A 91 -38.21 8.77 -52.48
N SER A 92 -38.20 9.61 -51.44
CA SER A 92 -39.16 10.72 -51.34
C SER A 92 -38.73 11.83 -52.29
N THR A 93 -39.59 12.12 -53.26
CA THR A 93 -39.50 13.24 -54.18
C THR A 93 -39.74 14.55 -53.43
N ALA A 94 -38.73 15.41 -53.38
CA ALA A 94 -38.84 16.77 -52.86
C ALA A 94 -39.72 17.60 -53.80
N SER A 95 -40.76 18.24 -53.24
CA SER A 95 -41.50 19.30 -53.93
C SER A 95 -40.70 20.62 -53.87
N PRO A 96 -40.68 21.42 -54.95
CA PRO A 96 -40.02 22.72 -54.94
C PRO A 96 -40.90 23.77 -54.25
N LEU A 97 -40.39 24.39 -53.17
CA LEU A 97 -40.97 25.63 -52.63
C LEU A 97 -40.40 26.86 -53.36
N PRO A 98 -41.16 27.97 -53.39
CA PRO A 98 -40.86 29.14 -54.22
C PRO A 98 -39.67 29.96 -53.69
N ALA A 99 -38.96 30.58 -54.63
CA ALA A 99 -37.84 31.47 -54.42
C ALA A 99 -38.22 32.64 -53.48
N ALA A 100 -37.55 32.70 -52.33
CA ALA A 100 -37.55 33.87 -51.45
C ALA A 100 -36.24 34.66 -51.65
N ALA A 101 -36.39 35.99 -51.56
CA ALA A 101 -35.43 37.05 -51.82
C ALA A 101 -34.10 36.95 -51.02
N PRO A 102 -33.04 37.65 -51.45
CA PRO A 102 -31.75 37.66 -50.76
C PRO A 102 -31.84 38.55 -49.50
N GLY A 103 -32.08 37.94 -48.35
CA GLY A 103 -32.00 38.56 -47.04
C GLY A 103 -31.33 37.62 -46.05
N GLU A 104 -30.31 38.12 -45.37
CA GLU A 104 -29.57 37.56 -44.21
C GLU A 104 -29.75 36.07 -43.94
N GLN A 105 -28.70 35.30 -44.23
CA GLN A 105 -28.53 33.92 -43.78
C GLN A 105 -28.49 33.87 -42.25
N ALA A 106 -29.65 33.82 -41.60
CA ALA A 106 -29.74 33.35 -40.24
C ALA A 106 -29.28 31.87 -40.22
N PRO A 107 -28.31 31.47 -39.37
CA PRO A 107 -27.80 30.11 -39.36
C PRO A 107 -28.92 29.15 -38.96
N SER A 108 -29.43 28.39 -39.93
CA SER A 108 -30.55 27.46 -39.80
C SER A 108 -30.18 26.15 -39.08
N GLY A 109 -29.27 26.21 -38.10
CA GLY A 109 -28.99 25.10 -37.19
C GLY A 109 -29.91 25.19 -35.98
N GLY A 110 -30.66 24.14 -35.68
CA GLY A 110 -31.45 24.11 -34.44
C GLY A 110 -30.51 24.27 -33.24
N TYR A 111 -30.98 24.89 -32.15
CA TYR A 111 -30.21 25.07 -30.90
C TYR A 111 -29.48 23.79 -30.44
N MET A 112 -30.13 22.64 -30.63
CA MET A 112 -29.59 21.31 -30.35
C MET A 112 -28.35 20.94 -31.18
N ASP A 113 -28.32 21.31 -32.46
CA ASP A 113 -27.17 21.08 -33.33
C ASP A 113 -25.99 21.94 -32.87
N VAL A 114 -26.26 23.16 -32.41
CA VAL A 114 -25.23 24.08 -31.88
C VAL A 114 -24.60 23.52 -30.59
N ILE A 115 -25.40 22.92 -29.69
CA ILE A 115 -24.87 22.20 -28.51
C ILE A 115 -24.00 21.03 -28.96
N GLY A 116 -24.52 20.19 -29.86
CA GLY A 116 -23.78 19.03 -30.37
C GLY A 116 -22.45 19.41 -31.01
N LEU A 117 -22.42 20.50 -31.79
CA LEU A 117 -21.20 21.03 -32.40
C LEU A 117 -20.20 21.54 -31.36
N ARG A 118 -20.63 22.31 -30.37
CA ARG A 118 -19.75 22.84 -29.30
C ARG A 118 -19.13 21.74 -28.44
N LEU A 119 -19.92 20.71 -28.08
CA LEU A 119 -19.40 19.56 -27.35
C LEU A 119 -18.40 18.76 -28.19
N ASN A 120 -18.69 18.52 -29.46
CA ASN A 120 -17.76 17.84 -30.36
C ASN A 120 -16.48 18.64 -30.60
N GLU A 121 -16.57 19.97 -30.74
CA GLU A 121 -15.41 20.85 -30.85
C GLU A 121 -14.53 20.77 -29.60
N THR A 122 -15.14 20.79 -28.42
CA THR A 122 -14.42 20.65 -27.14
C THR A 122 -13.69 19.31 -27.05
N VAL A 123 -14.37 18.21 -27.41
CA VAL A 123 -13.76 16.88 -27.47
C VAL A 123 -12.61 16.84 -28.49
N ASN A 124 -12.80 17.39 -29.69
CA ASN A 124 -11.76 17.44 -30.73
C ASN A 124 -10.55 18.27 -30.27
N LYS A 125 -10.78 19.41 -29.62
CA LYS A 125 -9.73 20.28 -29.07
C LYS A 125 -8.96 19.60 -27.96
N ALA A 126 -9.63 18.88 -27.08
CA ALA A 126 -9.00 18.11 -26.01
C ALA A 126 -8.15 16.94 -26.55
N SER A 127 -8.59 16.29 -27.63
CA SER A 127 -7.84 15.22 -28.31
C SER A 127 -6.80 15.73 -29.32
N ALA A 128 -6.69 17.05 -29.54
CA ALA A 128 -5.84 17.60 -30.58
C ALA A 128 -4.35 17.33 -30.29
N GLY A 129 -3.71 16.59 -31.20
CA GLY A 129 -2.30 16.23 -31.09
C GLY A 129 -2.01 15.10 -30.10
N VAL A 130 -3.03 14.38 -29.62
CA VAL A 130 -2.85 13.12 -28.91
C VAL A 130 -2.57 12.03 -29.93
N ASP A 131 -1.40 11.40 -29.83
CA ASP A 131 -0.99 10.34 -30.75
C ASP A 131 -0.09 9.34 -30.03
N PHE A 132 -0.49 8.06 -30.09
CA PHE A 132 0.28 6.96 -29.53
C PHE A 132 1.63 6.80 -30.22
N LYS A 133 1.70 6.98 -31.55
CA LYS A 133 2.96 6.81 -32.31
C LYS A 133 3.98 7.87 -31.92
N ALA A 134 3.55 9.12 -31.79
CA ALA A 134 4.36 10.21 -31.25
C ALA A 134 4.52 10.17 -29.72
N LYS A 135 3.90 9.20 -29.03
CA LYS A 135 3.88 9.08 -27.55
C LYS A 135 3.45 10.36 -26.86
N LYS A 136 2.59 11.13 -27.51
CA LYS A 136 2.09 12.42 -27.04
C LYS A 136 0.73 12.21 -26.40
N GLY A 137 0.71 12.28 -25.07
CA GLY A 137 -0.49 12.12 -24.26
C GLY A 137 -1.40 13.36 -24.26
N PHE A 138 -2.48 13.26 -23.48
CA PHE A 138 -3.36 14.40 -23.21
C PHE A 138 -2.65 15.48 -22.38
N LYS A 139 -3.10 16.73 -22.55
CA LYS A 139 -2.70 17.83 -21.68
C LYS A 139 -3.45 17.73 -20.35
N LYS A 140 -2.81 18.15 -19.25
CA LYS A 140 -3.45 18.21 -17.92
C LYS A 140 -4.70 19.09 -17.97
N GLY A 141 -5.81 18.63 -17.38
CA GLY A 141 -7.09 19.34 -17.36
C GLY A 141 -7.91 19.27 -18.63
N SER A 142 -7.48 18.50 -19.64
CA SER A 142 -8.28 18.24 -20.84
C SER A 142 -9.61 17.56 -20.49
N GLY A 143 -9.64 16.69 -19.49
CA GLY A 143 -10.86 15.98 -19.09
C GLY A 143 -11.81 16.90 -18.31
N PHE A 144 -11.26 17.75 -17.43
CA PHE A 144 -12.02 18.78 -16.74
C PHE A 144 -12.75 19.69 -17.73
N ALA A 145 -12.06 20.18 -18.77
CA ALA A 145 -12.66 21.03 -19.78
C ALA A 145 -13.83 20.35 -20.54
N ILE A 146 -13.77 19.03 -20.75
CA ILE A 146 -14.86 18.27 -21.37
C ILE A 146 -16.03 18.13 -20.40
N GLY A 147 -15.77 17.75 -19.15
CA GLY A 147 -16.78 17.64 -18.10
C GLY A 147 -17.52 18.96 -17.88
N GLU A 148 -16.77 20.05 -17.71
CA GLU A 148 -17.31 21.41 -17.54
C GLU A 148 -18.14 21.86 -18.74
N ALA A 149 -17.71 21.55 -19.96
CA ALA A 149 -18.48 21.87 -21.16
C ALA A 149 -19.82 21.13 -21.16
N VAL A 150 -19.87 19.85 -20.78
CA VAL A 150 -21.13 19.12 -20.65
C VAL A 150 -22.03 19.74 -19.59
N VAL A 151 -21.50 20.03 -18.41
CA VAL A 151 -22.26 20.63 -17.30
C VAL A 151 -22.80 22.00 -17.69
N LYS A 152 -22.02 22.82 -18.38
CA LYS A 152 -22.42 24.16 -18.86
C LYS A 152 -23.56 24.12 -19.88
N GLU A 153 -23.65 23.08 -20.69
CA GLU A 153 -24.75 22.93 -21.64
C GLU A 153 -26.03 22.41 -20.98
N LEU A 154 -25.94 21.72 -19.83
CA LEU A 154 -27.11 21.23 -19.12
C LEU A 154 -27.90 22.41 -18.51
N PRO A 155 -29.22 22.53 -18.80
CA PRO A 155 -30.04 23.60 -18.21
C PRO A 155 -30.09 23.49 -16.69
N SER A 156 -29.86 24.61 -15.97
CA SER A 156 -29.88 24.62 -14.51
C SER A 156 -31.30 24.38 -13.96
N PRO A 157 -31.48 23.53 -12.94
CA PRO A 157 -32.75 23.38 -12.25
C PRO A 157 -33.19 24.69 -11.56
N PRO A 158 -34.49 25.06 -11.58
CA PRO A 158 -35.60 24.38 -12.24
C PRO A 158 -35.69 24.76 -13.72
N SER A 159 -35.45 23.79 -14.61
CA SER A 159 -35.65 23.91 -16.06
C SER A 159 -36.71 22.92 -16.53
N ASP A 160 -37.28 23.14 -17.70
CA ASP A 160 -38.20 22.18 -18.32
C ASP A 160 -37.53 20.80 -18.49
N ALA A 161 -38.20 19.76 -17.98
CA ALA A 161 -37.72 18.40 -18.03
C ALA A 161 -37.59 17.86 -19.46
N TYR A 162 -38.39 18.35 -20.42
CA TYR A 162 -38.27 17.95 -21.82
C TYR A 162 -37.01 18.53 -22.46
N LEU A 163 -36.76 19.84 -22.26
CA LEU A 163 -35.53 20.49 -22.68
C LEU A 163 -34.30 19.79 -22.08
N MET A 164 -34.30 19.56 -20.77
CA MET A 164 -33.18 18.89 -20.11
C MET A 164 -32.93 17.48 -20.65
N ARG A 165 -33.97 16.65 -20.84
CA ARG A 165 -33.83 15.33 -21.48
C ARG A 165 -33.31 15.42 -22.91
N ALA A 166 -33.72 16.45 -23.65
CA ALA A 166 -33.28 16.63 -25.01
C ALA A 166 -31.79 17.01 -25.06
N VAL A 167 -31.34 17.94 -24.22
CA VAL A 167 -29.92 18.33 -24.12
C VAL A 167 -29.08 17.16 -23.62
N LEU A 168 -29.55 16.47 -22.58
CA LEU A 168 -28.90 15.32 -21.98
C LEU A 168 -28.66 14.18 -23.00
N ARG A 169 -29.61 13.91 -23.89
CA ARG A 169 -29.42 12.93 -24.99
C ARG A 169 -28.26 13.32 -25.91
N ILE A 170 -28.08 14.61 -26.18
CA ILE A 170 -26.98 15.12 -27.02
C ILE A 170 -25.66 14.99 -26.26
N SER A 171 -25.64 15.37 -24.98
CA SER A 171 -24.46 15.22 -24.10
C SER A 171 -24.01 13.76 -23.97
N VAL A 172 -24.94 12.84 -23.70
CA VAL A 172 -24.66 11.39 -23.60
C VAL A 172 -24.11 10.85 -24.92
N ARG A 173 -24.64 11.30 -26.07
CA ARG A 173 -24.13 10.90 -27.38
C ARG A 173 -22.70 11.41 -27.60
N ALA A 174 -22.42 12.68 -27.30
CA ALA A 174 -21.09 13.27 -27.43
C ALA A 174 -20.07 12.57 -26.52
N LEU A 175 -20.42 12.35 -25.25
CA LEU A 175 -19.58 11.63 -24.30
C LEU A 175 -19.36 10.16 -24.69
N SER A 176 -20.37 9.49 -25.24
CA SER A 176 -20.21 8.11 -25.74
C SER A 176 -19.18 8.05 -26.88
N ILE A 177 -19.21 9.00 -27.81
CA ILE A 177 -18.21 9.11 -28.89
C ILE A 177 -16.83 9.37 -28.29
N TYR A 178 -16.74 10.27 -27.30
CA TYR A 178 -15.50 10.57 -26.60
C TYR A 178 -14.90 9.32 -25.94
N VAL A 179 -15.69 8.56 -25.18
CA VAL A 179 -15.27 7.30 -24.55
C VAL A 179 -14.77 6.30 -25.60
N THR A 180 -15.48 6.10 -26.70
CA THR A 180 -15.04 5.21 -27.79
C THR A 180 -13.69 5.66 -28.39
N ARG A 181 -13.43 6.96 -28.47
CA ARG A 181 -12.13 7.49 -28.90
C ARG A 181 -11.03 7.22 -27.89
N LEU A 182 -11.30 7.38 -26.58
CA LEU A 182 -10.34 7.03 -25.53
C LEU A 182 -9.96 5.55 -25.61
N GLU A 183 -10.94 4.65 -25.77
CA GLU A 183 -10.68 3.22 -25.93
C GLU A 183 -9.86 2.91 -27.19
N SER A 184 -10.15 3.59 -28.30
CA SER A 184 -9.42 3.42 -29.56
C SER A 184 -7.96 3.90 -29.46
N LEU A 185 -7.71 4.98 -28.71
CA LEU A 185 -6.36 5.47 -28.43
C LEU A 185 -5.61 4.54 -27.47
N LEU A 186 -6.32 3.93 -26.53
CA LEU A 186 -5.73 3.10 -25.50
C LEU A 186 -5.36 1.70 -26.01
N LEU A 187 -6.13 1.13 -26.94
CA LEU A 187 -5.95 -0.24 -27.43
C LEU A 187 -4.50 -0.54 -27.90
N PRO A 188 -3.85 0.27 -28.76
CA PRO A 188 -2.47 0.03 -29.18
C PRO A 188 -1.49 0.00 -27.99
N SER A 189 -1.69 0.88 -27.01
CA SER A 189 -0.82 0.96 -25.83
C SER A 189 -0.96 -0.25 -24.91
N LEU A 190 -2.18 -0.77 -24.71
CA LEU A 190 -2.41 -1.95 -23.88
C LEU A 190 -1.91 -3.25 -24.53
N THR A 191 -1.89 -3.30 -25.86
CA THR A 191 -1.34 -4.45 -26.60
C THR A 191 0.17 -4.41 -26.75
N ASP A 192 0.82 -3.28 -26.47
CA ASP A 192 2.28 -3.15 -26.51
C ASP A 192 2.89 -3.85 -25.28
N VAL A 193 3.86 -4.74 -25.53
CA VAL A 193 4.59 -5.48 -24.47
C VAL A 193 5.21 -4.52 -23.44
N SER A 194 5.60 -3.33 -23.89
CA SER A 194 6.18 -2.27 -23.05
C SER A 194 5.23 -1.79 -21.96
N PHE A 195 3.91 -1.89 -22.15
CA PHE A 195 2.94 -1.50 -21.10
C PHE A 195 3.09 -2.39 -19.87
N THR A 196 3.26 -3.70 -20.08
CA THR A 196 3.44 -4.70 -19.00
C THR A 196 4.87 -4.77 -18.45
N ALA A 197 5.80 -3.99 -19.00
CA ALA A 197 7.18 -3.96 -18.53
C ALA A 197 7.26 -3.51 -17.06
N PRO A 198 8.20 -4.06 -16.26
CA PRO A 198 8.41 -3.64 -14.88
C PRO A 198 8.65 -2.12 -14.77
N LEU A 199 8.17 -1.54 -13.67
CA LEU A 199 8.33 -0.12 -13.39
C LEU A 199 9.80 0.21 -13.07
N ASN A 200 10.27 1.39 -13.48
CA ASN A 200 11.64 1.82 -13.23
C ASN A 200 11.79 2.46 -11.84
N ILE A 201 11.74 1.64 -10.80
CA ILE A 201 11.71 2.07 -9.40
C ILE A 201 13.13 2.21 -8.81
N ALA A 202 14.14 1.58 -9.43
CA ALA A 202 15.47 1.41 -8.84
C ALA A 202 16.38 2.65 -8.90
N THR A 203 16.10 3.62 -9.77
CA THR A 203 16.95 4.80 -9.94
C THR A 203 16.16 6.08 -9.69
N SER A 204 16.68 6.96 -8.83
CA SER A 204 15.99 8.21 -8.49
C SER A 204 15.94 9.20 -9.67
N THR A 205 16.79 9.01 -10.68
CA THR A 205 17.01 9.96 -11.78
C THR A 205 16.16 9.70 -13.02
N ALA A 206 15.75 8.45 -13.27
CA ALA A 206 14.93 8.12 -14.43
C ALA A 206 13.44 8.34 -14.14
N HIS A 207 12.67 8.63 -15.19
CA HIS A 207 11.21 8.65 -15.09
C HIS A 207 10.70 7.24 -14.74
N PRO A 208 9.83 7.07 -13.73
CA PRO A 208 9.49 5.74 -13.22
C PRO A 208 8.59 4.93 -14.17
N LEU A 209 7.88 5.61 -15.06
CA LEU A 209 7.06 5.01 -16.12
C LEU A 209 7.76 5.14 -17.47
N ASN A 210 7.69 4.11 -18.31
CA ASN A 210 8.10 4.23 -19.69
C ASN A 210 7.10 5.07 -20.51
N SER A 211 7.46 5.44 -21.73
CA SER A 211 6.63 6.32 -22.56
C SER A 211 5.26 5.75 -22.92
N VAL A 212 5.13 4.41 -23.04
CA VAL A 212 3.87 3.73 -23.37
C VAL A 212 2.94 3.75 -22.16
N GLN A 213 3.46 3.43 -20.98
CA GLN A 213 2.75 3.52 -19.71
C GLN A 213 2.30 4.94 -19.41
N TYR A 214 3.18 5.93 -19.63
CA TYR A 214 2.86 7.34 -19.42
C TYR A 214 1.77 7.85 -20.37
N PHE A 215 1.82 7.46 -21.65
CA PHE A 215 0.75 7.75 -22.60
C PHE A 215 -0.58 7.16 -22.13
N ALA A 216 -0.62 5.86 -21.83
CA ALA A 216 -1.83 5.19 -21.36
C ALA A 216 -2.39 5.86 -20.10
N LEU A 217 -1.52 6.23 -19.16
CA LEU A 217 -1.90 6.95 -17.94
C LEU A 217 -2.53 8.31 -18.24
N SER A 218 -2.01 9.07 -19.21
CA SER A 218 -2.61 10.36 -19.59
C SER A 218 -4.04 10.22 -20.14
N VAL A 219 -4.32 9.13 -20.87
CA VAL A 219 -5.66 8.80 -21.36
C VAL A 219 -6.57 8.46 -20.18
N ALA A 220 -6.10 7.66 -19.23
CA ALA A 220 -6.83 7.29 -18.02
C ALA A 220 -7.13 8.52 -17.13
N HIS A 221 -6.17 9.42 -16.89
CA HIS A 221 -6.42 10.64 -16.13
C HIS A 221 -7.46 11.54 -16.77
N THR A 222 -7.42 11.70 -18.09
CA THR A 222 -8.43 12.51 -18.79
C THR A 222 -9.84 11.90 -18.67
N ALA A 223 -9.93 10.56 -18.68
CA ALA A 223 -11.19 9.86 -18.44
C ALA A 223 -11.70 10.08 -17.00
N TRP A 224 -10.80 9.97 -16.02
CA TRP A 224 -11.10 10.21 -14.60
C TRP A 224 -11.56 11.66 -14.37
N GLU A 225 -10.79 12.66 -14.83
CA GLU A 225 -11.13 14.09 -14.71
C GLU A 225 -12.54 14.40 -15.27
N THR A 226 -12.91 13.76 -16.39
CA THR A 226 -14.24 13.92 -16.99
C THR A 226 -15.32 13.28 -16.10
N CYS A 227 -15.06 12.08 -15.57
CA CYS A 227 -15.99 11.36 -14.71
C CYS A 227 -16.24 12.14 -13.40
N GLU A 228 -15.16 12.63 -12.79
CA GLU A 228 -15.15 13.38 -11.54
C GLU A 228 -16.07 14.61 -11.59
N ILE A 229 -15.96 15.43 -12.65
CA ILE A 229 -16.84 16.61 -12.81
C ILE A 229 -18.31 16.21 -12.92
N LEU A 230 -18.60 15.10 -13.58
CA LEU A 230 -19.97 14.59 -13.70
C LEU A 230 -20.48 14.07 -12.35
N GLU A 231 -19.63 13.36 -11.57
CA GLU A 231 -19.97 12.91 -10.21
C GLU A 231 -20.25 14.09 -9.28
N GLN A 232 -19.30 15.04 -9.16
CA GLN A 232 -19.45 16.23 -8.34
C GLN A 232 -20.71 17.03 -8.70
N THR A 233 -21.02 17.14 -9.99
CA THR A 233 -22.23 17.84 -10.45
C THR A 233 -23.50 17.13 -9.96
N LEU A 234 -23.53 15.80 -10.01
CA LEU A 234 -24.70 15.01 -9.61
C LEU A 234 -24.86 14.91 -8.09
N GLU A 235 -23.76 14.96 -7.34
CA GLU A 235 -23.73 14.95 -5.87
C GLU A 235 -24.34 16.21 -5.24
N THR A 236 -24.42 17.32 -5.98
CA THR A 236 -25.13 18.53 -5.53
C THR A 236 -26.60 18.29 -5.17
N GLY A 237 -27.20 17.19 -5.62
CA GLY A 237 -28.60 16.85 -5.35
C GLY A 237 -29.63 17.75 -6.05
N GLN A 238 -29.18 18.75 -6.82
CA GLN A 238 -30.05 19.69 -7.52
C GLN A 238 -30.67 19.08 -8.79
N TRP A 239 -30.01 18.08 -9.36
CA TRP A 239 -30.40 17.48 -10.64
C TRP A 239 -31.47 16.40 -10.47
N PRO A 240 -32.47 16.32 -11.37
CA PRO A 240 -33.44 15.22 -11.34
C PRO A 240 -32.78 13.85 -11.54
N ARG A 241 -33.35 12.82 -10.89
CA ARG A 241 -32.82 11.44 -10.91
C ARG A 241 -32.56 10.88 -12.30
N PHE A 242 -33.38 11.23 -13.29
CA PHE A 242 -33.19 10.75 -14.67
C PHE A 242 -31.89 11.26 -15.30
N THR A 243 -31.34 12.40 -14.84
CA THR A 243 -30.05 12.92 -15.30
C THR A 243 -28.91 11.99 -14.87
N GLN A 244 -28.93 11.57 -13.59
CA GLN A 244 -28.00 10.59 -13.05
C GLN A 244 -28.13 9.24 -13.77
N GLU A 245 -29.36 8.73 -13.94
CA GLU A 245 -29.62 7.46 -14.62
C GLU A 245 -29.11 7.45 -16.07
N ALA A 246 -29.23 8.57 -16.79
CA ALA A 246 -28.77 8.67 -18.17
C ALA A 246 -27.25 8.82 -18.31
N LEU A 247 -26.58 9.50 -17.37
CA LEU A 247 -25.12 9.67 -17.38
C LEU A 247 -24.38 8.43 -16.85
N ARG A 248 -25.02 7.64 -15.97
CA ARG A 248 -24.38 6.50 -15.30
C ARG A 248 -23.69 5.52 -16.27
N PRO A 249 -24.29 5.07 -17.39
CA PRO A 249 -23.63 4.13 -18.29
C PRO A 249 -22.38 4.69 -18.98
N VAL A 250 -22.27 6.02 -19.10
CA VAL A 250 -21.07 6.68 -19.65
C VAL A 250 -19.99 6.75 -18.59
N MET A 251 -20.35 7.13 -17.36
CA MET A 251 -19.45 7.20 -16.21
C MET A 251 -18.83 5.83 -15.91
N ASP A 252 -19.65 4.76 -15.91
CA ASP A 252 -19.16 3.39 -15.74
C ASP A 252 -18.13 2.99 -16.82
N LYS A 253 -18.25 3.53 -18.04
CA LYS A 253 -17.26 3.29 -19.11
C LYS A 253 -16.00 4.13 -18.94
N LEU A 254 -16.11 5.37 -18.44
CA LEU A 254 -14.95 6.19 -18.08
C LEU A 254 -14.15 5.50 -16.97
N ASP A 255 -14.83 5.02 -15.92
CA ASP A 255 -14.23 4.22 -14.84
C ASP A 255 -13.54 2.95 -15.37
N LEU A 256 -14.15 2.28 -16.36
CA LEU A 256 -13.54 1.12 -17.00
C LEU A 256 -12.25 1.48 -17.75
N VAL A 257 -12.20 2.63 -18.44
CA VAL A 257 -10.99 3.15 -19.09
C VAL A 257 -9.90 3.41 -18.05
N VAL A 258 -10.23 4.03 -16.92
CA VAL A 258 -9.29 4.26 -15.80
C VAL A 258 -8.76 2.92 -15.29
N SER A 259 -9.66 1.97 -15.00
CA SER A 259 -9.35 0.67 -14.40
C SER A 259 -8.42 -0.17 -15.27
N LYS A 260 -8.63 -0.17 -16.60
CA LYS A 260 -7.79 -0.91 -17.58
C LYS A 260 -6.32 -0.48 -17.54
N VAL A 261 -6.02 0.75 -17.10
CA VAL A 261 -4.66 1.30 -17.05
C VAL A 261 -4.10 1.30 -15.64
N VAL A 262 -4.85 1.87 -14.70
CA VAL A 262 -4.39 2.14 -13.34
C VAL A 262 -4.20 0.82 -12.57
N GLN A 263 -5.14 -0.13 -12.67
CA GLN A 263 -5.05 -1.37 -11.89
C GLN A 263 -3.81 -2.21 -12.25
N PRO A 264 -3.48 -2.49 -13.54
CA PRO A 264 -2.26 -3.25 -13.85
C PRO A 264 -0.97 -2.57 -13.37
N LEU A 265 -0.88 -1.24 -13.47
CA LEU A 265 0.30 -0.49 -13.01
C LEU A 265 0.45 -0.56 -11.49
N LEU A 266 -0.64 -0.35 -10.76
CA LEU A 266 -0.67 -0.42 -9.29
C LEU A 266 -0.44 -1.86 -8.78
N LEU A 267 -1.01 -2.87 -9.42
CA LEU A 267 -0.75 -4.28 -9.09
C LEU A 267 0.73 -4.65 -9.35
N GLY A 268 1.32 -4.15 -10.44
CA GLY A 268 2.75 -4.27 -10.71
C GLY A 268 3.58 -3.66 -9.59
N LEU A 269 3.25 -2.44 -9.17
CA LEU A 269 3.91 -1.73 -8.07
C LEU A 269 3.79 -2.48 -6.74
N LYS A 270 2.58 -2.95 -6.40
CA LYS A 270 2.32 -3.76 -5.19
C LYS A 270 3.20 -5.00 -5.16
N ARG A 271 3.24 -5.76 -6.26
CA ARG A 271 4.07 -6.96 -6.40
C ARG A 271 5.56 -6.62 -6.22
N ASP A 272 6.00 -5.51 -6.81
CA ASP A 272 7.40 -5.06 -6.73
C ASP A 272 7.83 -4.63 -5.32
N LEU A 273 6.95 -3.95 -4.58
CA LEU A 273 7.17 -3.56 -3.19
C LEU A 273 7.20 -4.79 -2.28
N ILE A 274 6.21 -5.68 -2.39
CA ILE A 274 6.17 -6.93 -1.60
C ILE A 274 7.39 -7.82 -1.89
N ALA A 275 7.74 -8.01 -3.17
CA ALA A 275 8.92 -8.78 -3.55
C ALA A 275 10.24 -8.17 -3.06
N SER A 276 10.27 -6.86 -2.80
CA SER A 276 11.45 -6.21 -2.22
C SER A 276 11.57 -6.36 -0.71
N LEU A 277 10.48 -6.65 0.00
CA LEU A 277 10.51 -7.07 1.41
C LEU A 277 10.97 -8.52 1.55
N MET A 278 10.62 -9.40 0.61
CA MET A 278 11.00 -10.82 0.66
C MET A 278 12.47 -11.08 0.29
N ARG A 279 13.09 -10.20 -0.52
CA ARG A 279 14.50 -10.28 -0.91
C ARG A 279 15.38 -9.70 0.19
N THR A 280 15.85 -10.56 1.07
CA THR A 280 16.60 -10.14 2.27
C THR A 280 18.01 -10.72 2.37
N GLU A 281 18.32 -11.70 1.52
CA GLU A 281 19.60 -12.38 1.55
C GLU A 281 20.47 -11.88 0.39
N GLY A 282 21.40 -10.98 0.73
CA GLY A 282 22.81 -11.26 0.46
C GLY A 282 23.27 -11.44 -0.98
N THR A 283 22.73 -10.72 -1.96
CA THR A 283 23.57 -10.24 -3.06
C THR A 283 23.22 -8.78 -3.32
N SER A 284 24.05 -7.87 -2.79
CA SER A 284 24.17 -6.57 -3.45
C SER A 284 24.43 -6.88 -4.93
N PRO A 285 23.65 -6.34 -5.88
CA PRO A 285 23.78 -6.71 -7.29
C PRO A 285 25.25 -6.69 -7.69
N ALA A 286 25.77 -7.80 -8.23
CA ALA A 286 27.18 -7.88 -8.62
C ALA A 286 27.50 -6.71 -9.56
N GLY A 287 28.31 -5.76 -9.10
CA GLY A 287 28.69 -4.55 -9.86
C GLY A 287 27.86 -3.29 -9.58
N GLY A 288 26.82 -3.34 -8.75
CA GLY A 288 26.15 -2.14 -8.24
C GLY A 288 26.99 -1.52 -7.14
N LYS A 289 27.52 -0.29 -7.36
CA LYS A 289 28.06 0.56 -6.28
C LYS A 289 27.11 0.43 -5.10
N THR A 290 27.61 0.04 -3.92
CA THR A 290 26.80 0.03 -2.69
C THR A 290 26.10 1.37 -2.64
N VAL A 291 24.79 1.38 -2.90
CA VAL A 291 23.99 2.61 -2.87
C VAL A 291 24.23 3.12 -1.47
N GLY A 292 24.96 4.24 -1.36
CA GLY A 292 25.53 4.69 -0.10
C GLY A 292 24.47 4.63 0.97
N LEU A 293 24.78 3.92 2.06
CA LEU A 293 23.87 3.56 3.17
C LEU A 293 22.69 4.51 3.22
N ALA A 294 21.57 4.12 2.60
CA ALA A 294 20.35 4.88 2.71
C ALA A 294 20.01 4.87 4.19
N SER A 295 19.91 6.05 4.77
CA SER A 295 19.75 6.20 6.21
C SER A 295 18.52 7.07 6.45
N ILE A 296 17.70 6.65 7.39
CA ILE A 296 16.39 7.26 7.66
C ILE A 296 16.58 8.21 8.86
N PRO A 297 16.00 9.43 8.85
CA PRO A 297 15.92 10.24 10.06
C PRO A 297 15.27 9.43 11.19
N ALA A 298 15.87 9.40 12.38
CA ALA A 298 15.29 8.68 13.52
C ALA A 298 13.87 9.21 13.84
N PRO A 299 12.86 8.34 14.05
CA PRO A 299 11.53 8.75 14.46
C PRO A 299 11.53 9.27 15.89
N THR A 300 10.77 10.34 16.12
CA THR A 300 10.66 11.10 17.37
C THR A 300 9.45 10.60 18.17
N THR A 301 9.64 10.08 19.38
CA THR A 301 8.54 9.82 20.33
C THR A 301 8.47 11.02 21.28
N SER A 302 7.72 12.05 20.91
CA SER A 302 7.47 13.21 21.77
C SER A 302 6.11 13.06 22.46
N THR A 303 6.13 12.65 23.72
CA THR A 303 5.02 12.80 24.67
C THR A 303 4.97 14.26 25.16
N ASN A 304 3.83 14.93 24.91
CA ASN A 304 3.30 16.17 25.49
C ASN A 304 4.16 17.46 25.60
N GLY A 305 3.70 18.53 24.92
CA GLY A 305 4.06 19.93 25.22
C GLY A 305 3.60 20.97 24.17
N VAL A 306 2.64 21.82 24.57
CA VAL A 306 1.90 22.91 23.85
C VAL A 306 2.79 24.06 23.30
N PRO A 307 2.34 24.90 22.33
CA PRO A 307 3.19 25.50 21.29
C PRO A 307 3.47 27.01 21.48
N LEU A 308 4.47 27.55 20.74
CA LEU A 308 4.56 28.98 20.43
C LEU A 308 5.15 29.26 19.03
N THR A 309 4.28 29.84 18.19
CA THR A 309 4.46 30.82 17.09
C THR A 309 5.85 31.11 16.52
N LYS A 310 5.99 31.06 15.18
CA LYS A 310 6.11 32.26 14.30
C LYS A 310 6.08 31.88 12.81
N GLU A 311 5.17 32.52 12.07
CA GLU A 311 4.97 32.43 10.62
C GLU A 311 6.09 33.08 9.80
N GLY A 312 6.24 32.58 8.55
CA GLY A 312 6.72 33.40 7.42
C GLY A 312 7.83 32.78 6.58
N SER A 313 7.54 31.76 5.76
CA SER A 313 8.28 31.48 4.51
C SER A 313 7.62 30.36 3.69
N HIS A 314 7.08 30.70 2.52
CA HIS A 314 6.55 29.76 1.54
C HIS A 314 7.67 29.15 0.68
N GLN A 315 8.18 27.99 1.10
CA GLN A 315 8.78 26.99 0.21
C GLN A 315 8.49 25.58 0.75
N PRO A 316 8.09 24.61 -0.09
CA PRO A 316 7.79 23.26 0.36
C PRO A 316 9.09 22.48 0.57
N VAL A 317 9.77 22.73 1.68
CA VAL A 317 10.81 21.83 2.18
C VAL A 317 10.09 20.74 2.97
N SER A 318 10.17 19.50 2.51
CA SER A 318 9.75 18.31 3.28
C SER A 318 10.60 18.22 4.55
N ARG A 319 10.17 18.92 5.61
CA ARG A 319 10.75 18.86 6.95
C ARG A 319 9.97 17.82 7.74
N LEU A 320 10.36 16.56 7.58
CA LEU A 320 10.09 15.56 8.60
C LEU A 320 10.88 15.97 9.85
N THR A 321 10.17 16.13 10.96
CA THR A 321 10.59 16.78 12.21
C THR A 321 11.93 16.24 12.70
N LYS A 322 12.88 17.16 12.87
CA LYS A 322 14.29 16.88 13.17
C LYS A 322 14.46 16.95 14.68
N GLU A 323 14.48 15.82 15.38
CA GLU A 323 14.98 15.84 16.74
C GLU A 323 16.49 16.11 16.73
N PHE A 324 16.84 17.10 17.52
CA PHE A 324 18.20 17.37 17.90
C PHE A 324 18.55 16.37 19.00
N SER A 325 19.52 15.49 18.74
CA SER A 325 20.37 14.96 19.81
C SER A 325 20.76 16.13 20.74
N SER A 326 21.08 15.90 22.01
CA SER A 326 21.63 16.97 22.89
C SER A 326 22.86 17.69 22.28
N SER A 327 23.41 17.16 21.19
CA SER A 327 24.44 17.73 20.32
C SER A 327 23.97 18.42 19.02
N GLY A 328 22.68 18.63 18.78
CA GLY A 328 22.19 19.38 17.61
C GLY A 328 22.22 18.63 16.25
N HIS A 329 22.51 17.33 16.22
CA HIS A 329 22.62 16.57 14.97
C HIS A 329 21.52 15.49 14.88
N ALA A 330 20.80 15.46 13.76
CA ALA A 330 19.82 14.42 13.48
C ALA A 330 20.53 13.07 13.39
N ARG A 331 20.16 12.12 14.25
CA ARG A 331 20.69 10.76 14.15
C ARG A 331 20.00 10.07 12.98
N GLN A 332 20.80 9.60 12.04
CA GLN A 332 20.35 8.77 10.95
C GLN A 332 20.46 7.31 11.40
N LEU A 333 19.33 6.61 11.47
CA LEU A 333 19.33 5.16 11.72
C LEU A 333 19.71 4.45 10.42
N ALA A 334 20.65 3.50 10.53
CA ALA A 334 21.09 2.70 9.39
C ALA A 334 20.03 1.67 9.04
N ILE A 335 19.61 1.58 7.78
CA ILE A 335 18.54 0.64 7.41
C ILE A 335 19.00 -0.81 7.58
N PRO A 336 18.25 -1.65 8.32
CA PRO A 336 18.55 -3.07 8.50
C PRO A 336 18.68 -3.81 7.16
N PRO A 337 19.59 -4.80 7.04
CA PRO A 337 19.79 -5.56 5.81
C PRO A 337 18.50 -6.15 5.22
N CYS A 338 17.59 -6.62 6.07
CA CYS A 338 16.29 -7.18 5.64
C CYS A 338 15.36 -6.15 4.95
N LEU A 339 15.62 -4.85 5.08
CA LEU A 339 14.80 -3.78 4.48
C LEU A 339 15.54 -2.96 3.42
N GLN A 340 16.80 -3.25 3.12
CA GLN A 340 17.59 -2.45 2.17
C GLN A 340 17.01 -2.44 0.76
N HIS A 341 16.54 -3.59 0.27
CA HIS A 341 15.92 -3.69 -1.06
C HIS A 341 14.60 -2.92 -1.13
N PHE A 342 13.79 -2.97 -0.07
CA PHE A 342 12.57 -2.18 0.04
C PHE A 342 12.88 -0.69 0.08
N ALA A 343 13.82 -0.27 0.93
CA ALA A 343 14.25 1.12 1.05
C ALA A 343 14.72 1.74 -0.27
N ALA A 344 15.51 0.99 -1.05
CA ALA A 344 15.98 1.43 -2.37
C ALA A 344 14.83 1.67 -3.38
N ARG A 345 13.64 1.09 -3.13
CA ARG A 345 12.47 1.22 -4.00
C ARG A 345 11.44 2.23 -3.50
N VAL A 346 11.50 2.69 -2.25
CA VAL A 346 10.49 3.58 -1.67
C VAL A 346 10.34 4.87 -2.45
N ASP A 347 11.45 5.54 -2.78
CA ASP A 347 11.39 6.83 -3.48
C ASP A 347 10.84 6.71 -4.90
N GLY A 348 11.28 5.71 -5.66
CA GLY A 348 10.75 5.44 -7.00
C GLY A 348 9.26 5.11 -6.96
N SER A 349 8.83 4.35 -5.94
CA SER A 349 7.44 3.94 -5.77
C SER A 349 6.55 5.13 -5.38
N ARG A 350 7.04 6.01 -4.52
CA ARG A 350 6.37 7.28 -4.19
C ARG A 350 6.17 8.13 -5.44
N LYS A 351 7.19 8.25 -6.30
CA LYS A 351 7.04 8.97 -7.58
C LYS A 351 6.00 8.34 -8.49
N VAL A 352 5.89 7.01 -8.51
CA VAL A 352 4.80 6.33 -9.24
C VAL A 352 3.43 6.72 -8.67
N PHE A 353 3.27 6.72 -7.35
CA PHE A 353 2.03 7.18 -6.72
C PHE A 353 1.72 8.66 -6.99
N GLU A 354 2.73 9.54 -6.94
CA GLU A 354 2.58 10.96 -7.29
C GLU A 354 2.12 11.16 -8.73
N LEU A 355 2.53 10.28 -9.64
CA LEU A 355 2.08 10.32 -11.03
C LEU A 355 0.69 9.71 -11.18
N ILE A 356 0.44 8.52 -10.64
CA ILE A 356 -0.80 7.78 -10.90
C ILE A 356 -1.96 8.27 -10.04
N ALA A 357 -1.75 8.34 -8.73
CA ALA A 357 -2.82 8.48 -7.74
C ALA A 357 -3.08 9.94 -7.33
N LYS A 358 -2.02 10.74 -7.14
CA LYS A 358 -2.18 12.14 -6.69
C LYS A 358 -3.13 13.00 -7.54
N PRO A 359 -3.19 12.84 -8.88
CA PRO A 359 -4.16 13.58 -9.68
C PRO A 359 -5.63 13.19 -9.45
N CYS A 360 -5.88 12.03 -8.83
CA CYS A 360 -7.19 11.39 -8.71
C CYS A 360 -7.86 11.57 -7.33
N ALA A 361 -7.48 12.61 -6.58
CA ALA A 361 -8.09 12.97 -5.29
C ALA A 361 -8.32 11.74 -4.36
N ASP A 362 -9.53 11.57 -3.82
CA ASP A 362 -9.87 10.53 -2.85
C ASP A 362 -9.82 9.11 -3.43
N ASP A 363 -10.15 8.92 -4.71
CA ASP A 363 -9.94 7.62 -5.39
C ASP A 363 -8.45 7.25 -5.40
N GLY A 364 -7.59 8.25 -5.62
CA GLY A 364 -6.13 8.13 -5.53
C GLY A 364 -5.66 7.71 -4.13
N GLU A 365 -6.20 8.31 -3.08
CA GLU A 365 -5.90 7.92 -1.69
C GLU A 365 -6.27 6.45 -1.44
N GLY A 366 -7.48 6.03 -1.88
CA GLY A 366 -7.92 4.64 -1.79
C GLY A 366 -6.97 3.64 -2.47
N TRP A 367 -6.45 4.00 -3.65
CA TRP A 367 -5.48 3.19 -4.37
C TRP A 367 -4.14 3.06 -3.64
N VAL A 368 -3.62 4.16 -3.08
CA VAL A 368 -2.38 4.19 -2.31
C VAL A 368 -2.54 3.34 -1.04
N THR A 369 -3.61 3.57 -0.28
CA THR A 369 -3.92 2.81 0.95
C THR A 369 -3.98 1.31 0.66
N GLY A 370 -4.72 0.87 -0.36
CA GLY A 370 -4.89 -0.56 -0.67
C GLY A 370 -3.57 -1.28 -0.95
N ILE A 371 -2.55 -0.58 -1.46
CA ILE A 371 -1.20 -1.14 -1.65
C ILE A 371 -0.41 -1.09 -0.35
N VAL A 372 -0.37 0.08 0.30
CA VAL A 372 0.49 0.33 1.45
C VAL A 372 0.09 -0.54 2.64
N VAL A 373 -1.20 -0.70 2.90
CA VAL A 373 -1.72 -1.62 3.93
C VAL A 373 -1.21 -3.05 3.70
N ALA A 374 -1.24 -3.53 2.45
CA ALA A 374 -0.72 -4.85 2.12
C ALA A 374 0.80 -4.97 2.29
N VAL A 375 1.54 -3.88 2.03
CA VAL A 375 2.99 -3.81 2.25
C VAL A 375 3.33 -3.79 3.75
N ILE A 376 2.59 -3.04 4.56
CA ILE A 376 2.73 -3.02 6.03
C ILE A 376 2.49 -4.43 6.57
N TRP A 377 1.35 -5.04 6.22
CA TRP A 377 0.99 -6.39 6.63
C TRP A 377 2.10 -7.39 6.30
N LYS A 378 2.55 -7.44 5.05
CA LYS A 378 3.59 -8.38 4.64
C LYS A 378 4.92 -8.09 5.31
N GLY A 379 5.24 -6.81 5.55
CA GLY A 379 6.42 -6.39 6.32
C GLY A 379 6.38 -6.90 7.76
N MET A 380 5.22 -6.79 8.43
CA MET A 380 5.02 -7.32 9.79
C MET A 380 5.19 -8.83 9.83
N CYS A 381 4.53 -9.60 8.94
CA CYS A 381 4.69 -11.05 8.88
C CYS A 381 6.15 -11.47 8.64
N ILE A 382 6.86 -10.79 7.75
CA ILE A 382 8.26 -11.09 7.47
C ILE A 382 9.14 -10.84 8.70
N ILE A 383 8.88 -9.77 9.45
CA ILE A 383 9.66 -9.43 10.65
C ILE A 383 9.30 -10.35 11.84
N SER A 384 8.03 -10.77 11.96
CA SER A 384 7.59 -11.71 13.00
C SER A 384 8.18 -13.10 12.83
N ASP A 385 8.36 -13.54 11.59
CA ASP A 385 8.81 -14.91 11.29
C ASP A 385 10.34 -15.03 11.20
N ARG A 386 11.06 -13.90 11.11
CA ARG A 386 12.52 -13.91 10.95
C ARG A 386 13.28 -13.90 12.26
N ASP A 387 14.16 -14.88 12.41
CA ASP A 387 15.26 -14.80 13.37
C ASP A 387 16.28 -13.76 12.87
N LEU A 388 16.14 -12.52 13.35
CA LEU A 388 17.08 -11.42 13.08
C LEU A 388 18.30 -11.47 14.01
N THR A 389 18.41 -12.50 14.85
CA THR A 389 19.60 -12.77 15.64
C THR A 389 20.78 -12.98 14.68
N PRO A 390 21.85 -12.17 14.79
CA PRO A 390 22.99 -12.29 13.90
C PRO A 390 23.60 -13.68 14.09
N THR A 391 23.45 -14.54 13.08
CA THR A 391 23.94 -15.92 13.05
C THR A 391 25.46 -15.96 12.97
N GLY A 392 26.18 -15.41 13.95
CA GLY A 392 27.64 -15.52 14.06
C GLY A 392 28.46 -14.96 12.88
N ILE A 393 27.83 -14.47 11.80
CA ILE A 393 28.50 -13.84 10.67
C ILE A 393 28.96 -12.47 11.16
N ARG A 394 30.17 -12.46 11.70
CA ARG A 394 30.89 -11.25 12.08
C ARG A 394 30.79 -10.29 10.89
N PRO A 395 30.21 -9.09 11.05
CA PRO A 395 30.15 -8.13 9.96
C PRO A 395 31.57 -7.95 9.40
N PRO A 396 31.74 -7.84 8.07
CA PRO A 396 33.06 -7.67 7.48
C PRO A 396 33.75 -6.52 8.20
N SER A 397 34.97 -6.77 8.70
CA SER A 397 35.68 -5.80 9.52
C SER A 397 35.69 -4.43 8.84
N PRO A 398 35.67 -3.31 9.59
CA PRO A 398 35.77 -1.97 9.01
C PRO A 398 36.93 -1.83 8.02
N ASN A 399 38.02 -2.57 8.22
CA ASN A 399 39.15 -2.66 7.29
C ASN A 399 38.85 -3.40 5.98
N SER A 400 37.98 -4.42 6.00
CA SER A 400 37.52 -5.11 4.79
C SER A 400 36.66 -4.19 3.93
N VAL A 401 35.77 -3.41 4.56
CA VAL A 401 34.94 -2.41 3.87
C VAL A 401 35.80 -1.24 3.36
N ALA A 402 36.75 -0.75 4.16
CA ALA A 402 37.66 0.31 3.74
C ALA A 402 38.60 -0.13 2.60
N ARG A 403 39.11 -1.38 2.60
CA ARG A 403 39.87 -1.93 1.46
C ARG A 403 39.04 -2.10 0.20
N ALA A 404 37.79 -2.57 0.34
CA ALA A 404 36.88 -2.70 -0.79
C ALA A 404 36.55 -1.32 -1.42
N LEU A 405 36.40 -0.28 -0.59
CA LEU A 405 36.16 1.09 -1.04
C LEU A 405 37.42 1.79 -1.58
N ALA A 406 38.62 1.49 -1.05
CA ALA A 406 39.87 2.07 -1.52
C ALA A 406 40.27 1.60 -2.94
N GLY A 407 39.77 0.44 -3.39
CA GLY A 407 39.96 -0.05 -4.75
C GLY A 407 39.12 0.65 -5.83
N LEU A 408 38.09 1.40 -5.42
CA LEU A 408 37.13 2.06 -6.32
C LEU A 408 37.54 3.48 -6.75
N GLY A 409 38.69 3.98 -6.29
CA GLY A 409 39.18 5.34 -6.56
C GLY A 409 40.17 5.49 -7.73
N LYS A 410 40.42 4.44 -8.51
CA LYS A 410 41.30 4.49 -9.70
C LYS A 410 40.55 4.04 -10.95
N GLU A 411 39.50 4.76 -11.32
CA GLU A 411 39.01 4.69 -12.70
C GLU A 411 40.00 5.44 -13.61
N ARG A 412 40.56 4.67 -14.54
CA ARG A 412 41.49 5.09 -15.59
C ARG A 412 40.67 5.80 -16.66
N ASP A 413 40.90 7.10 -16.83
CA ASP A 413 40.39 7.87 -17.96
C ASP A 413 40.86 7.22 -19.28
N SER A 414 39.99 6.45 -19.92
CA SER A 414 40.16 5.98 -21.29
C SER A 414 39.22 6.79 -22.19
N SER A 415 39.64 8.02 -22.49
CA SER A 415 39.06 8.82 -23.55
C SER A 415 39.45 8.21 -24.90
N SER A 416 38.49 7.60 -25.58
CA SER A 416 38.54 7.35 -27.01
C SER A 416 38.49 8.69 -27.75
N ASN A 417 39.61 9.13 -28.33
CA ASN A 417 39.61 10.27 -29.24
C ASN A 417 40.06 9.82 -30.63
N ILE A 418 39.18 10.04 -31.59
CA ILE A 418 39.34 9.80 -33.02
C ILE A 418 40.21 10.92 -33.61
N THR A 419 41.22 10.54 -34.37
CA THR A 419 42.09 11.38 -35.22
C THR A 419 41.31 11.98 -36.40
N PRO A 420 41.61 13.22 -36.84
CA PRO A 420 42.72 13.44 -37.78
C PRO A 420 43.54 14.76 -37.59
N SER A 421 44.87 14.63 -37.70
CA SER A 421 45.88 15.36 -38.52
C SER A 421 45.69 16.83 -39.00
N PRO A 422 46.78 17.59 -39.32
CA PRO A 422 47.30 18.67 -38.47
C PRO A 422 47.49 20.05 -39.16
N SER A 423 47.68 21.10 -38.36
CA SER A 423 48.55 22.28 -38.63
C SER A 423 48.52 23.21 -37.39
N LEU A 424 49.64 23.41 -36.68
CA LEU A 424 50.69 24.44 -36.86
C LEU A 424 50.28 25.86 -36.43
N GLN A 425 51.10 26.42 -35.53
CA GLN A 425 51.28 27.82 -35.13
C GLN A 425 50.38 28.40 -34.03
N GLY A 426 51.03 28.80 -32.92
CA GLY A 426 50.88 30.18 -32.45
C GLY A 426 50.63 30.43 -30.96
N VAL A 427 51.71 30.84 -30.29
CA VAL A 427 51.77 32.01 -29.37
C VAL A 427 51.08 31.94 -27.98
N THR A 428 51.95 31.79 -26.97
CA THR A 428 52.06 32.47 -25.66
C THR A 428 50.88 33.30 -25.10
N ALA A 429 50.55 33.10 -23.81
CA ALA A 429 50.66 34.10 -22.73
C ALA A 429 49.87 33.77 -21.43
N LYS A 430 50.53 34.03 -20.29
CA LYS A 430 50.04 34.46 -18.95
C LYS A 430 49.12 33.49 -18.18
N LEU A 431 49.48 32.86 -17.05
CA LEU A 431 50.16 33.32 -15.82
C LEU A 431 49.66 34.68 -15.30
N ALA A 432 48.72 34.64 -14.35
CA ALA A 432 48.79 35.31 -13.03
C ALA A 432 47.39 35.32 -12.38
N SER A 433 47.26 34.69 -11.21
CA SER A 433 46.64 35.30 -10.01
C SER A 433 46.60 34.28 -8.88
N SER A 434 47.73 34.30 -8.21
CA SER A 434 48.09 33.80 -6.90
C SER A 434 47.26 34.40 -5.75
N LEU A 435 47.02 33.55 -4.75
CA LEU A 435 47.10 33.82 -3.30
C LEU A 435 45.97 34.61 -2.61
N SER A 436 45.11 33.85 -1.92
CA SER A 436 44.55 34.22 -0.61
C SER A 436 44.57 32.99 0.30
N ILE A 437 45.71 32.75 0.92
CA ILE A 437 45.92 31.74 1.98
C ILE A 437 45.56 32.43 3.31
N VAL A 438 44.41 32.08 3.88
CA VAL A 438 44.07 32.37 5.28
C VAL A 438 44.22 31.05 6.06
N PRO A 439 45.14 30.96 7.04
CA PRO A 439 45.31 29.75 7.83
C PRO A 439 44.36 29.76 9.04
N THR A 440 43.15 29.24 8.88
CA THR A 440 42.24 29.01 10.01
C THR A 440 42.68 27.76 10.77
N ARG A 441 43.55 27.96 11.77
CA ARG A 441 44.03 26.95 12.72
C ARG A 441 42.90 26.52 13.66
N SER A 442 41.93 25.77 13.15
CA SER A 442 40.97 25.01 13.96
C SER A 442 41.45 23.56 13.98
N GLN A 443 42.34 23.25 14.92
CA GLN A 443 42.71 21.88 15.27
C GLN A 443 41.42 21.16 15.70
N SER A 444 40.82 20.46 14.74
CA SER A 444 39.66 19.59 14.92
C SER A 444 40.02 18.54 15.95
N ARG A 445 39.44 18.64 17.15
CA ARG A 445 39.46 17.58 18.14
C ARG A 445 39.04 16.28 17.45
N ALA A 446 39.82 15.21 17.62
CA ALA A 446 39.47 13.89 17.13
C ALA A 446 38.04 13.58 17.56
N SER A 447 37.19 13.23 16.59
CA SER A 447 35.80 12.85 16.81
C SER A 447 35.76 11.87 17.97
N SER A 448 35.14 12.28 19.10
CA SER A 448 35.10 11.44 20.28
C SER A 448 34.57 10.06 19.90
N PRO A 449 35.14 8.97 20.43
CA PRO A 449 34.71 7.62 20.11
C PRO A 449 33.18 7.56 20.26
N PRO A 450 32.45 7.06 19.25
CA PRO A 450 31.00 7.07 19.26
C PRO A 450 30.55 6.41 20.56
N ARG A 451 29.91 7.21 21.44
CA ARG A 451 29.28 6.70 22.66
C ARG A 451 28.46 5.49 22.24
N GLN A 452 28.69 4.36 22.91
CA GLN A 452 28.04 3.09 22.61
C GLN A 452 26.55 3.35 22.43
N ALA A 453 26.10 3.38 21.17
CA ALA A 453 24.70 3.55 20.87
C ALA A 453 23.99 2.42 21.60
N SER A 454 22.98 2.76 22.41
CA SER A 454 22.07 1.78 23.00
C SER A 454 21.75 0.78 21.92
N LYS A 455 22.19 -0.48 22.12
CA LYS A 455 22.02 -1.53 21.13
C LYS A 455 20.52 -1.79 21.04
N LEU A 456 19.85 -1.15 20.08
CA LEU A 456 18.49 -1.51 19.76
C LEU A 456 18.48 -2.97 19.32
N ASP A 457 17.48 -3.69 19.79
CA ASP A 457 17.19 -5.03 19.30
C ASP A 457 16.98 -5.01 17.77
N PRO A 458 17.51 -5.99 17.01
CA PRO A 458 17.35 -6.05 15.56
C PRO A 458 15.90 -6.02 15.06
N VAL A 459 14.95 -6.63 15.79
CA VAL A 459 13.53 -6.64 15.44
C VAL A 459 12.93 -5.26 15.63
N THR A 460 13.17 -4.64 16.79
CA THR A 460 12.71 -3.28 17.07
C THR A 460 13.28 -2.29 16.05
N HIS A 461 14.55 -2.44 15.68
CA HIS A 461 15.21 -1.61 14.68
C HIS A 461 14.61 -1.81 13.26
N ALA A 462 14.24 -3.04 12.90
CA ALA A 462 13.53 -3.34 11.65
C ALA A 462 12.14 -2.69 11.63
N LEU A 463 11.37 -2.78 12.72
CA LEU A 463 10.04 -2.19 12.80
C LEU A 463 10.08 -0.65 12.70
N LEU A 464 11.00 0.00 13.42
CA LEU A 464 11.25 1.45 13.32
C LEU A 464 11.62 1.88 11.90
N SER A 465 12.48 1.11 11.24
CA SER A 465 12.91 1.39 9.88
C SER A 465 11.77 1.20 8.88
N LEU A 466 10.98 0.13 9.03
CA LEU A 466 9.81 -0.12 8.20
C LEU A 466 8.79 1.02 8.34
N GLU A 467 8.46 1.42 9.56
CA GLU A 467 7.56 2.54 9.83
C GLU A 467 8.04 3.84 9.15
N GLY A 468 9.32 4.18 9.30
CA GLY A 468 9.90 5.36 8.66
C GLY A 468 9.85 5.30 7.13
N LEU A 469 10.09 4.13 6.54
CA LEU A 469 10.00 3.91 5.10
C LEU A 469 8.56 4.01 4.58
N ILE A 470 7.59 3.48 5.34
CA ILE A 470 6.16 3.56 5.01
C ILE A 470 5.69 5.02 5.09
N LYS A 471 6.01 5.74 6.16
CA LYS A 471 5.71 7.18 6.30
C LYS A 471 6.30 7.98 5.14
N ARG A 472 7.54 7.67 4.74
CA ARG A 472 8.17 8.28 3.56
C ARG A 472 7.42 7.94 2.27
N LEU A 473 6.99 6.69 2.09
CA LEU A 473 6.25 6.22 0.92
C LEU A 473 4.93 6.96 0.74
N VAL A 474 4.19 7.22 1.82
CA VAL A 474 2.84 7.84 1.78
C VAL A 474 2.81 9.36 2.00
N SER A 475 3.94 9.96 2.36
CA SER A 475 4.01 11.37 2.72
C SER A 475 3.43 12.28 1.62
N GLY A 476 2.37 13.03 1.96
CA GLY A 476 1.69 13.97 1.07
C GLY A 476 0.84 13.32 -0.04
N LEU A 477 0.57 12.02 0.06
CA LEU A 477 -0.28 11.27 -0.87
C LEU A 477 -1.62 10.85 -0.26
N VAL A 478 -1.65 10.64 1.06
CA VAL A 478 -2.87 10.34 1.82
C VAL A 478 -2.94 11.33 2.97
N GLN A 479 -4.07 11.99 3.12
CA GLN A 479 -4.30 12.89 4.24
C GLN A 479 -4.46 12.11 5.55
N PRO A 480 -3.99 12.65 6.69
CA PRO A 480 -4.31 12.07 7.98
C PRO A 480 -5.83 12.16 8.22
N PRO A 481 -6.43 11.23 8.97
CA PRO A 481 -7.84 11.32 9.34
C PRO A 481 -8.09 12.61 10.13
N SER A 482 -9.07 13.42 9.71
CA SER A 482 -9.53 14.59 10.46
C SER A 482 -10.72 14.21 11.35
N PRO A 483 -10.89 14.77 12.55
CA PRO A 483 -12.07 14.52 13.39
C PRO A 483 -13.39 15.03 12.77
N THR A 484 -13.32 15.83 11.69
CA THR A 484 -14.48 16.37 10.97
C THR A 484 -14.87 15.53 9.75
N ASP A 485 -14.08 14.50 9.45
CA ASP A 485 -14.28 13.65 8.28
C ASP A 485 -15.47 12.71 8.53
N ASP A 486 -16.44 12.66 7.61
CA ASP A 486 -17.53 11.68 7.67
C ASP A 486 -16.93 10.26 7.58
N GLU A 487 -17.26 9.38 8.54
CA GLU A 487 -16.65 8.04 8.68
C GLU A 487 -16.74 7.22 7.38
N ASP A 488 -17.84 7.38 6.63
CA ASP A 488 -18.09 6.65 5.39
C ASP A 488 -17.25 7.14 4.19
N GLU A 489 -16.85 8.42 4.17
CA GLU A 489 -16.15 9.03 3.03
C GLU A 489 -14.63 8.80 3.08
N HIS A 490 -14.08 8.52 4.27
CA HIS A 490 -12.63 8.49 4.50
C HIS A 490 -12.08 7.15 4.98
N LEU A 491 -12.77 6.05 4.64
CA LEU A 491 -12.38 4.67 4.92
C LEU A 491 -10.90 4.36 4.60
N ALA A 492 -10.38 4.93 3.51
CA ALA A 492 -8.99 4.73 3.10
C ALA A 492 -7.97 5.38 4.05
N ARG A 493 -8.30 6.52 4.65
CA ARG A 493 -7.44 7.19 5.64
C ARG A 493 -7.42 6.41 6.95
N GLN A 494 -8.61 5.97 7.39
CA GLN A 494 -8.76 5.13 8.57
C GLN A 494 -8.01 3.80 8.44
N ALA A 495 -8.21 3.07 7.33
CA ALA A 495 -7.53 1.78 7.10
C ALA A 495 -6.00 1.92 7.06
N LEU A 496 -5.46 3.02 6.52
CA LEU A 496 -4.02 3.28 6.57
C LEU A 496 -3.55 3.62 8.00
N SER A 497 -4.34 4.42 8.74
CA SER A 497 -4.04 4.77 10.13
C SER A 497 -3.98 3.53 11.02
N GLU A 498 -4.99 2.67 10.96
CA GLU A 498 -5.06 1.42 11.72
C GLU A 498 -3.91 0.46 11.37
N ALA A 499 -3.52 0.39 10.10
CA ALA A 499 -2.37 -0.42 9.70
C ALA A 499 -1.03 0.14 10.26
N ILE A 500 -0.88 1.47 10.33
CA ILE A 500 0.30 2.11 10.94
C ILE A 500 0.29 1.92 12.45
N GLU A 501 -0.87 2.01 13.09
CA GLU A 501 -1.06 1.75 14.51
C GLU A 501 -0.70 0.31 14.87
N ALA A 502 -1.19 -0.69 14.13
CA ALA A 502 -0.79 -2.08 14.33
C ALA A 502 0.73 -2.31 14.21
N LEU A 503 1.40 -1.60 13.28
CA LEU A 503 2.86 -1.61 13.16
C LEU A 503 3.55 -0.97 14.38
N GLN A 504 2.98 0.11 14.93
CA GLN A 504 3.46 0.75 16.15
C GLN A 504 3.25 -0.13 17.38
N SER A 505 2.10 -0.79 17.50
CA SER A 505 1.81 -1.76 18.54
C SER A 505 2.81 -2.91 18.53
N PHE A 506 3.12 -3.46 17.36
CA PHE A 506 4.18 -4.47 17.22
C PHE A 506 5.55 -3.92 17.69
N ARG A 507 5.89 -2.68 17.34
CA ARG A 507 7.13 -2.04 17.79
C ARG A 507 7.18 -1.88 19.31
N ILE A 508 6.10 -1.45 19.95
CA ILE A 508 6.00 -1.28 21.40
C ILE A 508 6.22 -2.62 22.10
N ILE A 509 5.52 -3.67 21.66
CA ILE A 509 5.68 -5.02 22.20
C ILE A 509 7.13 -5.51 22.00
N SER A 510 7.69 -5.37 20.80
CA SER A 510 9.08 -5.76 20.52
C SER A 510 10.09 -4.99 21.41
N THR A 511 9.80 -3.73 21.71
CA THR A 511 10.62 -2.92 22.62
C THR A 511 10.52 -3.46 24.05
N ALA A 512 9.31 -3.78 24.53
CA ALA A 512 9.09 -4.37 25.85
C ALA A 512 9.71 -5.76 26.01
N MET A 513 9.74 -6.57 24.94
CA MET A 513 10.38 -7.89 24.94
C MET A 513 11.89 -7.84 25.19
N ASN A 514 12.55 -6.77 24.73
CA ASN A 514 14.02 -6.66 24.72
C ASN A 514 14.59 -5.62 25.69
N ASN A 515 13.76 -4.76 26.25
CA ASN A 515 14.19 -3.73 27.20
C ASN A 515 13.85 -4.11 28.64
N GLY A 516 14.88 -4.18 29.47
CA GLY A 516 14.75 -4.27 30.92
C GLY A 516 15.17 -5.61 31.52
N ILE A 517 15.21 -5.64 32.84
CA ILE A 517 15.32 -6.86 33.63
C ILE A 517 13.89 -7.37 33.79
N SER A 518 13.62 -8.65 33.50
CA SER A 518 12.29 -9.28 33.62
C SER A 518 11.25 -8.91 32.53
N SER A 519 11.65 -8.89 31.25
CA SER A 519 10.72 -8.62 30.13
C SER A 519 9.57 -9.64 30.04
N SER A 520 9.84 -10.92 30.34
CA SER A 520 8.82 -11.98 30.43
C SER A 520 7.75 -11.66 31.47
N THR A 521 8.16 -11.25 32.67
CA THR A 521 7.25 -10.93 33.78
C THR A 521 6.40 -9.70 33.47
N ARG A 522 6.99 -8.65 32.89
CA ARG A 522 6.29 -7.42 32.51
C ARG A 522 5.20 -7.69 31.47
N LEU A 523 5.54 -8.41 30.40
CA LEU A 523 4.58 -8.78 29.36
C LEU A 523 3.51 -9.74 29.88
N LEU A 524 3.87 -10.67 30.78
CA LEU A 524 2.90 -11.54 31.44
C LEU A 524 1.90 -10.75 32.29
N ALA A 525 2.36 -9.71 32.99
CA ALA A 525 1.47 -8.82 33.73
C ALA A 525 0.52 -8.06 32.80
N SER A 526 1.02 -7.52 31.69
CA SER A 526 0.21 -6.87 30.65
C SER A 526 -0.85 -7.81 30.05
N ALA A 527 -0.46 -9.04 29.68
CA ALA A 527 -1.40 -10.03 29.17
C ALA A 527 -2.50 -10.40 30.19
N ARG A 528 -2.17 -10.43 31.49
CA ARG A 528 -3.15 -10.67 32.57
C ARG A 528 -4.09 -9.48 32.72
N ARG A 529 -3.58 -8.25 32.69
CA ARG A 529 -4.39 -7.02 32.72
C ARG A 529 -5.37 -6.97 31.56
N LEU A 530 -4.92 -7.28 30.35
CA LEU A 530 -5.78 -7.37 29.17
C LEU A 530 -6.87 -8.46 29.31
N ARG A 531 -6.53 -9.62 29.88
CA ARG A 531 -7.51 -10.69 30.14
C ARG A 531 -8.56 -10.30 31.18
N ASP A 532 -8.10 -9.64 32.24
CA ASP A 532 -8.90 -9.34 33.43
C ASP A 532 -9.56 -7.94 33.36
N ASP A 533 -9.36 -7.21 32.26
CA ASP A 533 -9.85 -5.84 32.02
C ASP A 533 -9.43 -4.86 33.14
N VAL A 534 -8.14 -4.90 33.49
CA VAL A 534 -7.53 -4.09 34.56
C VAL A 534 -6.68 -2.98 33.95
N GLU A 535 -7.05 -1.72 34.18
CA GLU A 535 -6.31 -0.55 33.72
C GLU A 535 -5.07 -0.27 34.61
N ASP A 536 -3.92 0.03 33.99
CA ASP A 536 -2.69 0.42 34.68
C ASP A 536 -2.02 1.58 33.91
N PRO A 537 -2.17 2.84 34.38
CA PRO A 537 -1.76 4.01 33.62
C PRO A 537 -0.26 4.09 33.33
N ALA A 538 0.57 3.30 34.03
CA ALA A 538 1.99 3.19 33.74
C ALA A 538 2.31 2.31 32.52
N GLU A 539 1.39 1.42 32.16
CA GLU A 539 1.54 0.39 31.12
C GLU A 539 0.41 0.41 30.08
N ASP A 540 -0.51 1.39 30.11
CA ASP A 540 -1.60 1.55 29.12
C ASP A 540 -1.08 1.44 27.68
N GLU A 541 0.04 2.07 27.34
CA GLU A 541 0.61 2.00 25.98
C GLU A 541 1.00 0.57 25.57
N LEU A 542 1.46 -0.27 26.51
CA LEU A 542 1.79 -1.66 26.24
C LEU A 542 0.54 -2.53 26.17
N ASP A 543 -0.43 -2.28 27.04
CA ASP A 543 -1.69 -3.01 27.11
C ASP A 543 -2.52 -2.75 25.83
N ASP A 544 -2.66 -1.49 25.41
CA ASP A 544 -3.26 -1.07 24.13
C ASP A 544 -2.54 -1.72 22.94
N ALA A 545 -1.19 -1.72 22.96
CA ALA A 545 -0.41 -2.36 21.90
C ALA A 545 -0.68 -3.87 21.80
N MET A 546 -0.85 -4.57 22.93
CA MET A 546 -1.22 -5.98 22.95
C MET A 546 -2.66 -6.22 22.48
N GLU A 547 -3.57 -5.28 22.74
CA GLU A 547 -4.94 -5.33 22.24
C GLU A 547 -5.01 -5.09 20.73
N ASP A 548 -4.31 -4.10 20.18
CA ASP A 548 -4.45 -3.72 18.77
C ASP A 548 -3.65 -4.60 17.81
N LEU A 549 -2.61 -5.29 18.30
CA LEU A 549 -1.87 -6.24 17.46
C LEU A 549 -2.73 -7.45 17.12
N GLN A 550 -2.74 -7.85 15.84
CA GLN A 550 -3.51 -9.01 15.37
C GLN A 550 -3.08 -10.27 16.13
N ALA A 551 -4.04 -11.04 16.61
CA ALA A 551 -3.80 -12.17 17.52
C ALA A 551 -2.77 -13.15 16.96
N VAL A 552 -2.83 -13.46 15.66
CA VAL A 552 -1.88 -14.38 15.00
C VAL A 552 -0.45 -13.85 15.03
N ILE A 553 -0.23 -12.55 14.78
CA ILE A 553 1.11 -11.96 14.83
C ILE A 553 1.63 -11.96 16.27
N LEU A 554 0.78 -11.59 17.24
CA LEU A 554 1.12 -11.63 18.66
C LEU A 554 1.52 -13.06 19.10
N PHE A 555 0.75 -14.08 18.71
CA PHE A 555 1.07 -15.46 19.05
C PHE A 555 2.36 -15.93 18.38
N SER A 556 2.61 -15.56 17.12
CA SER A 556 3.85 -15.90 16.42
C SER A 556 5.09 -15.32 17.13
N ILE A 557 5.05 -14.04 17.53
CA ILE A 557 6.21 -13.40 18.16
C ILE A 557 6.48 -13.94 19.57
N LEU A 558 5.42 -14.21 20.34
CA LEU A 558 5.52 -14.80 21.68
C LEU A 558 5.99 -16.26 21.62
N CYS A 559 5.47 -17.05 20.68
CA CYS A 559 5.89 -18.43 20.43
C CYS A 559 7.36 -18.51 20.02
N ARG A 560 7.81 -17.61 19.12
CA ARG A 560 9.21 -17.52 18.73
C ARG A 560 10.11 -17.21 19.91
N GLN A 561 9.74 -16.23 20.73
CA GLN A 561 10.52 -15.87 21.91
C GLN A 561 10.60 -17.02 22.92
N ALA A 562 9.46 -17.66 23.21
CA ALA A 562 9.41 -18.83 24.08
C ALA A 562 10.33 -19.94 23.55
N ASN A 563 10.25 -20.26 22.25
CA ASN A 563 11.11 -21.27 21.62
C ASN A 563 12.60 -20.90 21.66
N SER A 564 12.95 -19.62 21.53
CA SER A 564 14.34 -19.16 21.66
C SER A 564 14.89 -19.44 23.06
N ILE A 565 14.15 -19.09 24.11
CA ILE A 565 14.56 -19.36 25.49
C ILE A 565 14.57 -20.87 25.79
N LEU A 566 13.56 -21.62 25.35
CA LEU A 566 13.50 -23.08 25.51
C LEU A 566 14.72 -23.78 24.87
N SER A 567 15.17 -23.31 23.70
CA SER A 567 16.34 -23.87 23.01
C SER A 567 17.67 -23.63 23.74
N SER A 568 17.71 -22.67 24.66
CA SER A 568 18.90 -22.35 25.46
C SER A 568 19.03 -23.19 26.74
N LEU A 569 17.98 -23.95 27.10
CA LEU A 569 17.99 -24.77 28.31
C LEU A 569 18.94 -25.97 28.16
N PRO A 570 19.82 -26.23 29.16
CA PRO A 570 20.70 -27.39 29.16
C PRO A 570 19.92 -28.66 29.51
N ILE A 571 19.26 -29.27 28.52
CA ILE A 571 18.55 -30.54 28.71
C ILE A 571 19.58 -31.68 28.65
N SER A 572 19.84 -32.31 29.79
CA SER A 572 20.93 -33.28 30.00
C SER A 572 20.72 -34.66 29.36
N SER A 573 19.64 -34.90 28.61
CA SER A 573 19.28 -36.24 28.11
C SER A 573 19.11 -36.24 26.58
N GLU A 574 20.02 -36.92 25.87
CA GLU A 574 19.93 -37.16 24.41
C GLU A 574 18.65 -37.90 23.98
N LYS A 575 17.93 -38.51 24.92
CA LYS A 575 16.71 -39.28 24.64
C LYS A 575 15.43 -38.47 24.75
N GLU A 576 15.47 -37.26 25.30
CA GLU A 576 14.26 -36.45 25.45
C GLU A 576 13.98 -35.59 24.20
N PRO A 577 12.71 -35.49 23.78
CA PRO A 577 12.33 -34.62 22.68
C PRO A 577 12.67 -33.16 23.01
N THR A 578 13.11 -32.40 22.00
CA THR A 578 13.42 -30.98 22.17
C THR A 578 12.19 -30.22 22.67
N LEU A 579 12.37 -29.41 23.72
CA LEU A 579 11.31 -28.55 24.25
C LEU A 579 11.04 -27.44 23.21
N LYS A 580 10.00 -27.61 22.41
CA LYS A 580 9.59 -26.66 21.38
C LYS A 580 8.07 -26.64 21.26
N ILE A 581 7.49 -25.44 21.20
CA ILE A 581 6.11 -25.21 20.78
C ILE A 581 6.07 -25.32 19.25
N ARG A 582 5.30 -26.26 18.70
CA ARG A 582 5.20 -26.43 17.26
C ARG A 582 4.50 -25.22 16.63
N HIS A 583 4.93 -24.89 15.42
CA HIS A 583 4.27 -23.85 14.64
C HIS A 583 2.86 -24.34 14.22
N PRO A 584 1.82 -23.50 14.15
CA PRO A 584 0.47 -23.93 13.75
C PRO A 584 0.43 -24.69 12.42
N SER A 585 1.27 -24.32 11.45
CA SER A 585 1.40 -25.08 10.20
C SER A 585 1.91 -26.51 10.40
N GLU A 586 2.82 -26.75 11.35
CA GLU A 586 3.29 -28.09 11.70
C GLU A 586 2.17 -28.91 12.35
N VAL A 587 1.35 -28.28 13.19
CA VAL A 587 0.20 -28.92 13.86
C VAL A 587 -0.86 -29.34 12.84
N TRP A 588 -1.11 -28.53 11.82
CA TRP A 588 -2.08 -28.82 10.75
C TRP A 588 -1.51 -29.65 9.59
N GLY A 589 -0.20 -29.92 9.57
CA GLY A 589 0.46 -30.59 8.45
C GLY A 589 0.48 -29.75 7.16
N TRP A 590 0.42 -28.43 7.28
CA TRP A 590 0.44 -27.49 6.16
C TRP A 590 1.86 -27.07 5.82
N GLN A 591 2.08 -26.79 4.53
CA GLN A 591 3.28 -26.06 4.12
C GLN A 591 3.20 -24.61 4.58
N MET A 592 4.36 -23.97 4.83
CA MET A 592 4.38 -22.57 5.25
C MET A 592 3.72 -21.64 4.21
N ALA A 593 3.87 -21.92 2.92
CA ALA A 593 3.20 -21.16 1.86
C ALA A 593 1.66 -21.28 1.92
N GLU A 594 1.14 -22.43 2.36
CA GLU A 594 -0.29 -22.63 2.56
C GLU A 594 -0.79 -21.88 3.80
N TYR A 595 -0.03 -21.93 4.89
CA TYR A 595 -0.30 -21.12 6.08
C TYR A 595 -0.32 -19.62 5.76
N GLU A 596 0.69 -19.12 5.03
CA GLU A 596 0.73 -17.73 4.59
C GLU A 596 -0.48 -17.35 3.73
N ARG A 597 -0.91 -18.23 2.82
CA ARG A 597 -2.05 -17.99 1.93
C ARG A 597 -3.39 -18.01 2.67
N GLN A 598 -3.57 -18.89 3.65
CA GLN A 598 -4.85 -19.06 4.34
C GLN A 598 -4.99 -18.13 5.55
N VAL A 599 -3.96 -18.06 6.39
CA VAL A 599 -3.96 -17.36 7.68
C VAL A 599 -3.43 -15.95 7.53
N LEU A 600 -2.34 -15.76 6.77
CA LEU A 600 -1.64 -14.48 6.67
C LEU A 600 -1.92 -13.74 5.35
N SER A 601 -3.09 -13.94 4.73
CA SER A 601 -3.44 -13.28 3.47
C SER A 601 -3.71 -11.78 3.63
N GLY A 602 -4.07 -11.34 4.85
CA GLY A 602 -4.31 -9.94 5.21
C GLY A 602 -4.71 -9.81 6.68
N PHE A 603 -4.83 -8.56 7.14
CA PHE A 603 -5.23 -8.21 8.52
C PHE A 603 -6.48 -8.97 8.99
N SER A 604 -7.55 -8.93 8.20
CA SER A 604 -8.85 -9.48 8.59
C SER A 604 -8.86 -11.01 8.64
N ALA A 605 -8.20 -11.65 7.67
CA ALA A 605 -8.03 -13.09 7.69
C ALA A 605 -7.26 -13.52 8.93
N ALA A 606 -6.16 -12.82 9.26
CA ALA A 606 -5.40 -13.15 10.46
C ALA A 606 -6.24 -13.01 11.74
N GLU A 607 -7.08 -11.98 11.84
CA GLU A 607 -7.97 -11.80 12.98
C GLU A 607 -8.98 -12.95 13.12
N GLU A 608 -9.64 -13.34 12.01
CA GLU A 608 -10.58 -14.47 11.98
C GLU A 608 -9.92 -15.81 12.36
N TRP A 609 -8.63 -15.98 12.01
CA TRP A 609 -7.87 -17.19 12.31
C TRP A 609 -7.26 -17.22 13.72
N GLY A 610 -7.25 -16.10 14.46
CA GLY A 610 -6.64 -15.99 15.78
C GLY A 610 -7.05 -17.11 16.73
N ARG A 611 -8.35 -17.34 16.88
CA ARG A 611 -8.88 -18.40 17.76
C ARG A 611 -8.45 -19.81 17.33
N ARG A 612 -8.39 -20.08 16.02
CA ARG A 612 -7.96 -21.40 15.51
C ARG A 612 -6.47 -21.64 15.75
N VAL A 613 -5.65 -20.60 15.58
CA VAL A 613 -4.22 -20.65 15.93
C VAL A 613 -4.04 -20.90 17.42
N ALA A 614 -4.77 -20.20 18.29
CA ALA A 614 -4.73 -20.42 19.73
C ALA A 614 -5.06 -21.88 20.12
N VAL A 615 -6.11 -22.45 19.49
CA VAL A 615 -6.49 -23.86 19.71
C VAL A 615 -5.38 -24.83 19.26
N ALA A 616 -4.71 -24.55 18.14
CA ALA A 616 -3.60 -25.36 17.66
C ALA A 616 -2.40 -25.33 18.63
N LEU A 617 -2.12 -24.18 19.25
CA LEU A 617 -1.00 -24.00 20.17
C LEU A 617 -1.28 -24.56 21.57
N LYS A 618 -2.54 -24.52 22.04
CA LYS A 618 -2.94 -24.89 23.41
C LYS A 618 -2.33 -26.20 23.90
N GLY A 619 -2.47 -27.28 23.12
CA GLY A 619 -2.03 -28.61 23.54
C GLY A 619 -0.51 -28.72 23.76
N ASP A 620 0.29 -27.95 23.03
CA ASP A 620 1.75 -27.92 23.20
C ASP A 620 2.15 -27.03 24.38
N ILE A 621 1.45 -25.91 24.60
CA ILE A 621 1.66 -25.02 25.75
C ILE A 621 1.43 -25.78 27.07
N GLU A 622 0.30 -26.48 27.21
CA GLU A 622 -0.03 -27.22 28.43
C GLU A 622 0.99 -28.33 28.74
N LYS A 623 1.42 -29.06 27.70
CA LYS A 623 2.46 -30.09 27.83
C LYS A 623 3.79 -29.51 28.30
N LEU A 624 4.22 -28.39 27.72
CA LEU A 624 5.48 -27.76 28.07
C LEU A 624 5.45 -27.15 29.48
N LEU A 625 4.34 -26.53 29.89
CA LEU A 625 4.19 -26.03 31.26
C LEU A 625 4.28 -27.16 32.29
N ALA A 626 3.65 -28.32 32.02
CA ALA A 626 3.77 -29.50 32.87
C ALA A 626 5.22 -30.00 32.97
N ARG A 627 5.92 -30.09 31.82
CA ARG A 627 7.33 -30.52 31.78
C ARG A 627 8.27 -29.56 32.50
N LEU A 628 8.11 -28.25 32.30
CA LEU A 628 8.93 -27.25 33.00
C LEU A 628 8.69 -27.31 34.52
N ALA A 629 7.44 -27.53 34.96
CA ALA A 629 7.14 -27.74 36.37
C ALA A 629 7.82 -29.01 36.95
N GLU A 630 7.83 -30.12 36.20
CA GLU A 630 8.55 -31.34 36.58
C GLU A 630 10.07 -31.11 36.69
N ILE A 631 10.67 -30.34 35.77
CA ILE A 631 12.09 -29.97 35.81
C ILE A 631 12.40 -29.15 37.08
N ILE A 632 11.57 -28.15 37.37
CA ILE A 632 11.71 -27.33 38.59
C ILE A 632 11.57 -28.18 39.86
N ALA A 633 10.66 -29.15 39.88
CA ALA A 633 10.45 -30.04 41.03
C ALA A 633 11.57 -31.08 41.21
N SER A 634 12.11 -31.60 40.10
CA SER A 634 13.15 -32.64 40.10
C SER A 634 14.56 -32.11 40.41
N GLN A 635 14.83 -30.83 40.17
CA GLN A 635 16.08 -30.16 40.56
C GLN A 635 16.19 -29.89 42.07
N GLY A 636 15.63 -30.77 42.92
CA GLY A 636 15.64 -30.68 44.38
C GLY A 636 16.98 -30.18 44.94
N VAL A 637 16.93 -29.12 45.76
CA VAL A 637 18.04 -28.34 46.31
C VAL A 637 19.22 -29.22 46.74
N PRO A 638 20.39 -29.10 46.06
CA PRO A 638 21.48 -28.31 46.65
C PRO A 638 22.25 -27.47 45.61
N GLU A 639 22.39 -26.16 45.88
CA GLU A 639 23.40 -25.18 45.40
C GLU A 639 23.88 -25.13 43.93
N LYS A 640 23.39 -26.00 43.02
CA LYS A 640 23.70 -25.90 41.59
C LYS A 640 23.12 -24.62 41.00
N THR A 641 23.91 -24.07 40.09
CA THR A 641 24.00 -22.66 39.68
C THR A 641 22.66 -21.95 39.47
N SER A 642 22.43 -20.86 40.24
CA SER A 642 21.28 -19.92 40.16
C SER A 642 20.79 -19.64 38.73
N LYS A 643 21.72 -19.56 37.77
CA LYS A 643 21.46 -19.24 36.36
C LYS A 643 20.61 -20.26 35.61
N GLU A 644 20.79 -21.56 35.84
CA GLU A 644 19.99 -22.58 35.14
C GLU A 644 18.54 -22.54 35.62
N LYS A 645 18.35 -22.38 36.94
CA LYS A 645 17.03 -22.21 37.54
C LYS A 645 16.34 -20.94 37.04
N GLU A 646 17.07 -19.82 36.97
CA GLU A 646 16.57 -18.56 36.39
C GLU A 646 16.12 -18.75 34.93
N ALA A 647 16.92 -19.44 34.11
CA ALA A 647 16.57 -19.71 32.71
C ALA A 647 15.32 -20.59 32.56
N VAL A 648 15.15 -21.63 33.40
CA VAL A 648 13.95 -22.48 33.40
C VAL A 648 12.72 -21.69 33.83
N VAL A 649 12.85 -20.82 34.83
CA VAL A 649 11.76 -19.92 35.27
C VAL A 649 11.39 -18.93 34.18
N GLU A 650 12.37 -18.30 33.54
CA GLU A 650 12.14 -17.39 32.41
C GLU A 650 11.43 -18.11 31.24
N ALA A 651 11.87 -19.33 30.90
CA ALA A 651 11.20 -20.16 29.90
C ALA A 651 9.74 -20.44 30.27
N MET A 652 9.48 -20.78 31.54
CA MET A 652 8.13 -20.99 32.05
C MET A 652 7.27 -19.74 31.93
N GLU A 653 7.81 -18.56 32.24
CA GLU A 653 7.09 -17.28 32.12
C GLU A 653 6.72 -16.96 30.67
N TRP A 654 7.62 -17.18 29.70
CA TRP A 654 7.29 -16.99 28.28
C TRP A 654 6.19 -17.94 27.79
N VAL A 655 6.23 -19.19 28.22
CA VAL A 655 5.19 -20.17 27.87
C VAL A 655 3.85 -19.81 28.54
N LYS A 656 3.86 -19.34 29.80
CA LYS A 656 2.67 -18.82 30.48
C LYS A 656 2.11 -17.60 29.78
N LEU A 657 2.96 -16.64 29.40
CA LEU A 657 2.58 -15.43 28.68
C LEU A 657 1.84 -15.78 27.38
N LEU A 658 2.36 -16.72 26.58
CA LEU A 658 1.65 -17.18 25.39
C LEU A 658 0.28 -17.80 25.72
N GLY A 659 0.19 -18.59 26.80
CA GLY A 659 -1.07 -19.17 27.27
C GLY A 659 -2.09 -18.12 27.72
N VAL A 660 -1.65 -17.10 28.48
CA VAL A 660 -2.50 -15.99 28.93
C VAL A 660 -2.92 -15.11 27.75
N ALA A 661 -2.03 -14.85 26.78
CA ALA A 661 -2.38 -14.11 25.57
C ALA A 661 -3.45 -14.81 24.73
N CYS A 662 -3.40 -16.15 24.62
CA CYS A 662 -4.46 -16.94 23.99
C CYS A 662 -5.82 -16.80 24.70
N ASP A 663 -5.82 -16.65 26.02
CA ASP A 663 -7.04 -16.42 26.80
C ASP A 663 -7.55 -14.99 26.60
N ALA A 664 -6.68 -13.99 26.78
CA ALA A 664 -7.02 -12.58 26.62
C ALA A 664 -7.60 -12.27 25.23
N LYS A 665 -6.96 -12.75 24.15
CA LYS A 665 -7.34 -12.40 22.77
C LYS A 665 -8.43 -13.30 22.18
N CYS A 666 -8.62 -14.52 22.69
CA CYS A 666 -9.49 -15.51 22.05
C CYS A 666 -10.44 -16.25 23.02
N GLY A 667 -10.42 -15.91 24.31
CA GLY A 667 -11.18 -16.57 25.36
C GLY A 667 -10.82 -18.05 25.55
N LEU A 668 -9.60 -18.45 25.17
CA LEU A 668 -9.14 -19.82 25.23
C LEU A 668 -8.29 -20.08 26.48
N LYS A 669 -8.94 -20.59 27.53
CA LYS A 669 -8.25 -20.99 28.77
C LYS A 669 -7.22 -22.10 28.52
N VAL A 670 -5.99 -21.87 28.97
CA VAL A 670 -4.86 -22.81 28.95
C VAL A 670 -4.54 -23.24 30.38
N ALA A 671 -4.53 -24.54 30.63
CA ALA A 671 -4.23 -25.06 31.97
C ALA A 671 -2.82 -24.68 32.43
N ASN A 672 -2.66 -24.37 33.73
CA ASN A 672 -1.40 -23.99 34.38
C ASN A 672 -0.75 -22.68 33.89
N ALA A 673 -1.43 -21.92 33.01
CA ALA A 673 -0.95 -20.61 32.55
C ALA A 673 -1.32 -19.45 33.49
N ALA A 674 -2.44 -19.58 34.22
CA ALA A 674 -2.98 -18.53 35.08
C ALA A 674 -2.04 -18.14 36.23
#